data_AF-A0A2A6CR63-F1
#
_entry.id   AF-A0A2A6CR63-F1
#
_cell.length_a   1.000
_cell.length_b   1.000
_cell.length_c   1.000
_cell.angle_alpha   90.00
_cell.angle_beta   90.00
_cell.angle_gamma   90.00
#
_symmetry.space_group_name_H-M   'P 1'
#
loop_
_entity.id
_entity.type
_entity.pdbx_description
1 polymer ?
#
loop_
_entity_poly.entity_id
_entity_poly.type
_entity_poly.pdbx_seq_one_letter_code
_entity_poly.pdbx_strand_id
1 'polypeptide(L)'
;MFGRFNGVVFVILLFITSFLGSIFILIPFVPLAWFAPKMWRQCADRMVGYWLTFPASLCSFVFGVRFHVSGDLILRDEPAIILMNHRTRLDWLFLWNALYRMDPWLLTTEKISLKEDLKKLPGGGWAMGCGAFIFLSRKFERDRHAMESIIRYYADAGRKYQLLLFAEGTDRGTHAIEASEKYAKEHGLPNYEQVVHPRTTGFNYLVDLMQGNNYLTKVYDVTVAYGDHIVQSEIDLFKHGIFPKDIHFDVKAYDISEIPNTEDTRGNWLKERWFEKEMRLRKFYDRTQEKKLTPSGKGYQWPSTMTGGGYIAAFAFWILSSIMWIYFIYYYTALKMYVIISIAFYMYAHIYHNGVEFLVIKWFYMRNSMGEPRTLHRGDQSMISRSRGWLLATLLWGSSIMGGIYILFPMVPLLFYSPHSWRRLVDRLVGMWVAMPGAILQFVWGVKVRVVGHKIEHADPALIIMNHRTRLDWLYFWTALYQIDPWLLVSEKITLKGILKYVPGAGWAMGCNAFVFLDRSFESDRTKLDRMIDYYADSGFNYQMLLFPEGTDKCPLATGRSEKHAKEKGLTHYDYVLHARTTGFVHIVQRMRKRGYIKWLYDVTIGFGDAIVQSEVDLITHGLCPKDIQYQIVKIPIDSLPIDDNGLAKWLHEHWEKKEEKLRLFYCREDAERTTFPMPEGGQEFEMSDAAFDGRIFVVSFWTFVFVMWTYFLFTVKYVGWLALIAITFFALAQKVYGGVEWLSIKKAEEYHALYKEDKENTHISVNGTPIKRD
;
A
#
# COMPACT_ATOMS: atom_id res chain seq x y z
N MET A 1 24.98 49.04 11.55
CA MET A 1 25.94 47.95 11.87
C MET A 1 25.35 46.91 12.83
N PHE A 2 24.53 47.28 13.82
CA PHE A 2 23.93 46.33 14.79
C PHE A 2 22.87 45.36 14.22
N GLY A 3 22.12 45.73 13.18
CA GLY A 3 21.07 44.86 12.60
C GLY A 3 21.62 43.51 12.10
N ARG A 4 22.64 43.51 11.22
CA ARG A 4 23.25 42.28 10.70
C ARG A 4 23.77 41.35 11.80
N PHE A 5 24.27 41.91 12.91
CA PHE A 5 24.71 41.12 14.06
C PHE A 5 23.54 40.34 14.68
N ASN A 6 22.38 40.97 14.86
CA ASN A 6 21.17 40.32 15.38
C ASN A 6 20.73 39.13 14.51
N GLY A 7 20.73 39.29 13.19
CA GLY A 7 20.36 38.23 12.25
C GLY A 7 21.31 37.03 12.31
N VAL A 8 22.62 37.29 12.37
CA VAL A 8 23.65 36.23 12.51
C VAL A 8 23.49 35.50 13.85
N VAL A 9 23.34 36.24 14.96
CA VAL A 9 23.16 35.66 16.30
C VAL A 9 21.91 34.78 16.34
N PHE A 10 20.78 35.24 15.78
CA PHE A 10 19.54 34.47 15.74
C PHE A 10 19.72 33.12 15.03
N VAL A 11 20.30 33.13 13.82
CA VAL A 11 20.49 31.91 13.03
C VAL A 11 21.46 30.93 13.71
N ILE A 12 22.56 31.44 14.27
CA ILE A 12 23.54 30.61 14.98
C ILE A 12 22.91 29.97 16.22
N LEU A 13 22.16 30.74 17.02
CA LEU A 13 21.50 30.21 18.21
C LEU A 13 20.45 29.15 17.86
N LEU A 14 19.64 29.37 16.82
CA LEU A 14 18.68 28.36 16.36
C LEU A 14 19.37 27.07 15.91
N PHE A 15 20.45 27.19 15.13
CA PHE A 15 21.19 26.02 14.66
C PHE A 15 21.83 25.25 15.81
N ILE A 16 22.60 25.94 16.68
CA ILE A 16 23.32 25.30 17.79
C ILE A 16 22.33 24.60 18.74
N THR A 17 21.26 25.29 19.15
CA THR A 17 20.31 24.74 20.12
C THR A 17 19.51 23.58 19.53
N SER A 18 19.08 23.66 18.26
CA SER A 18 18.37 22.54 17.62
C SER A 18 19.27 21.34 17.37
N PHE A 19 20.53 21.57 16.97
CA PHE A 19 21.52 20.52 16.75
C PHE A 19 21.84 19.78 18.06
N LEU A 20 22.22 20.53 19.10
CA LEU A 20 22.54 19.94 20.39
C LEU A 20 21.31 19.34 21.07
N GLY A 21 20.13 19.97 20.96
CA GLY A 21 18.88 19.40 21.46
C GLY A 21 18.53 18.07 20.79
N SER A 22 18.74 17.96 19.48
CA SER A 22 18.52 16.71 18.75
C SER A 22 19.43 15.58 19.21
N ILE A 23 20.65 15.90 19.63
CA ILE A 23 21.63 14.92 20.11
C ILE A 23 21.40 14.60 21.59
N PHE A 24 21.36 15.59 22.47
CA PHE A 24 21.40 15.36 23.92
C PHE A 24 20.02 15.26 24.58
N ILE A 25 18.95 15.73 23.93
CA ILE A 25 17.59 15.61 24.46
C ILE A 25 16.83 14.50 23.74
N LEU A 26 16.85 14.43 22.40
CA LEU A 26 16.01 13.47 21.67
C LEU A 26 16.61 12.05 21.61
N ILE A 27 17.87 11.88 21.21
CA ILE A 27 18.49 10.54 21.03
C ILE A 27 18.39 9.65 22.28
N PRO A 28 18.64 10.11 23.52
CA PRO A 28 18.53 9.25 24.70
C PRO A 28 17.16 8.59 24.87
N PHE A 29 16.11 9.19 24.30
CA PHE A 29 14.74 8.69 24.40
C PHE A 29 14.28 7.92 23.15
N VAL A 30 15.05 7.92 22.05
CA VAL A 30 14.72 7.15 20.84
C VAL A 30 14.47 5.66 21.12
N PRO A 31 15.19 4.97 22.03
CA PRO A 31 14.85 3.59 22.38
C PRO A 31 13.40 3.40 22.84
N LEU A 32 12.76 4.42 23.44
CA LEU A 32 11.35 4.37 23.80
C LEU A 32 10.44 4.24 22.57
N ALA A 33 10.87 4.68 21.39
CA ALA A 33 10.10 4.49 20.16
C ALA A 33 9.87 3.00 19.86
N TRP A 34 10.82 2.14 20.26
CA TRP A 34 10.65 0.69 20.23
C TRP A 34 9.99 0.18 21.51
N PHE A 35 10.46 0.58 22.69
CA PHE A 35 10.08 -0.03 23.97
C PHE A 35 8.74 0.44 24.56
N ALA A 36 8.31 1.65 24.26
CA ALA A 36 7.08 2.27 24.73
C ALA A 36 6.62 3.38 23.75
N PRO A 37 6.09 3.02 22.57
CA PRO A 37 5.88 3.98 21.48
C PRO A 37 4.98 5.17 21.84
N LYS A 38 3.92 4.94 22.64
CA LYS A 38 3.04 6.01 23.14
C LYS A 38 3.80 6.99 24.05
N MET A 39 4.69 6.48 24.90
CA MET A 39 5.52 7.31 25.77
C MET A 39 6.59 8.07 24.97
N TRP A 40 7.21 7.45 23.97
CA TRP A 40 8.10 8.15 23.03
C TRP A 40 7.39 9.34 22.39
N ARG A 41 6.19 9.13 21.86
CA ARG A 41 5.46 10.20 21.18
C ARG A 41 5.18 11.38 22.12
N GLN A 42 4.79 11.10 23.36
CA GLN A 42 4.62 12.14 24.39
C GLN A 42 5.93 12.87 24.73
N CYS A 43 7.03 12.13 24.92
CA CYS A 43 8.34 12.71 25.23
C CYS A 43 8.85 13.59 24.08
N ALA A 44 8.85 13.07 22.86
CA ALA A 44 9.34 13.78 21.70
C ALA A 44 8.50 15.03 21.40
N ASP A 45 7.17 14.97 21.55
CA ASP A 45 6.28 16.15 21.43
C ASP A 45 6.65 17.25 22.43
N ARG A 46 6.88 16.88 23.69
CA ARG A 46 7.24 17.83 24.75
C ARG A 46 8.64 18.40 24.55
N MET A 47 9.60 17.58 24.16
CA MET A 47 10.99 18.01 23.93
C MET A 47 11.08 18.96 22.74
N VAL A 48 10.43 18.63 21.62
CA VAL A 48 10.35 19.50 20.45
C VAL A 48 9.59 20.77 20.78
N GLY A 49 8.42 20.67 21.41
CA GLY A 49 7.63 21.85 21.80
C GLY A 49 8.37 22.77 22.78
N TYR A 50 9.14 22.21 23.71
CA TYR A 50 10.01 23.01 24.58
C TYR A 50 11.16 23.67 23.80
N TRP A 51 11.71 23.01 22.77
CA TRP A 51 12.62 23.70 21.86
C TRP A 51 11.92 24.83 21.09
N LEU A 52 10.67 24.66 20.64
CA LEU A 52 9.90 25.71 19.94
C LEU A 52 9.67 26.97 20.80
N THR A 53 9.66 26.84 22.13
CA THR A 53 9.59 28.01 23.03
C THR A 53 10.83 28.90 22.95
N PHE A 54 11.99 28.37 22.51
CA PHE A 54 13.24 29.13 22.37
C PHE A 54 13.25 30.12 21.19
N PRO A 55 12.94 29.73 19.93
CA PRO A 55 12.72 30.70 18.87
C PRO A 55 11.67 31.76 19.24
N ALA A 56 10.58 31.34 19.89
CA ALA A 56 9.55 32.26 20.34
C ALA A 56 10.09 33.27 21.37
N SER A 57 10.84 32.80 22.37
CA SER A 57 11.49 33.68 23.34
C SER A 57 12.51 34.61 22.71
N LEU A 58 13.30 34.16 21.72
CA LEU A 58 14.20 35.05 20.98
C LEU A 58 13.44 36.20 20.32
N CYS A 59 12.36 35.92 19.61
CA CYS A 59 11.54 36.95 18.98
C CYS A 59 10.99 37.96 20.01
N SER A 60 10.30 37.48 21.04
CA SER A 60 9.60 38.38 21.96
C SER A 60 10.52 39.02 23.01
N PHE A 61 11.43 38.25 23.62
CA PHE A 61 12.26 38.69 24.74
C PHE A 61 13.57 39.35 24.29
N VAL A 62 14.25 38.81 23.27
CA VAL A 62 15.56 39.34 22.83
C VAL A 62 15.40 40.45 21.78
N PHE A 63 14.53 40.24 20.80
CA PHE A 63 14.33 41.20 19.71
C PHE A 63 13.13 42.13 19.90
N GLY A 64 12.38 41.97 21.00
CA GLY A 64 11.32 42.90 21.40
C GLY A 64 10.09 42.90 20.48
N VAL A 65 9.83 41.81 19.75
CA VAL A 65 8.64 41.68 18.90
C VAL A 65 7.39 41.58 19.77
N ARG A 66 6.39 42.43 19.49
CA ARG A 66 5.09 42.42 20.14
C ARG A 66 4.10 41.63 19.31
N PHE A 67 3.41 40.69 19.97
CA PHE A 67 2.40 39.86 19.35
C PHE A 67 1.04 40.21 19.92
N HIS A 68 0.12 40.59 19.04
CA HIS A 68 -1.27 40.90 19.37
C HIS A 68 -2.13 39.76 18.86
N VAL A 69 -2.76 39.02 19.78
CA VAL A 69 -3.56 37.84 19.42
C VAL A 69 -5.02 38.14 19.79
N SER A 70 -5.93 37.89 18.87
CA SER A 70 -7.37 38.02 19.07
C SER A 70 -8.17 36.85 18.48
N GLY A 71 -9.45 36.76 18.86
CA GLY A 71 -10.38 35.80 18.27
C GLY A 71 -10.66 34.59 19.16
N ASP A 72 -10.76 33.40 18.57
CA ASP A 72 -11.07 32.14 19.25
C ASP A 72 -9.83 31.42 19.78
N LEU A 73 -10.01 30.63 20.85
CA LEU A 73 -8.95 29.78 21.42
C LEU A 73 -8.77 28.52 20.56
N ILE A 74 -7.54 28.21 20.18
CA ILE A 74 -7.19 26.92 19.56
C ILE A 74 -7.11 25.86 20.66
N LEU A 75 -7.92 24.81 20.53
CA LEU A 75 -7.96 23.70 21.48
C LEU A 75 -6.88 22.67 21.17
N ARG A 76 -5.96 22.42 22.11
CA ARG A 76 -4.88 21.44 21.97
C ARG A 76 -5.35 19.98 22.00
N ASP A 77 -6.48 19.72 22.67
CA ASP A 77 -7.00 18.38 22.94
C ASP A 77 -7.98 17.91 21.84
N GLU A 78 -7.93 18.51 20.67
CA GLU A 78 -8.79 18.24 19.53
C GLU A 78 -7.97 18.25 18.22
N PRO A 79 -8.10 17.23 17.35
CA PRO A 79 -7.40 17.22 16.08
C PRO A 79 -8.04 18.24 15.12
N ALA A 80 -7.22 19.13 14.56
CA ALA A 80 -7.73 20.26 13.80
C ALA A 80 -6.79 20.67 12.65
N ILE A 81 -7.33 21.41 11.69
CA ILE A 81 -6.55 22.08 10.65
C ILE A 81 -6.49 23.58 10.97
N ILE A 82 -5.31 24.18 10.90
CA ILE A 82 -5.09 25.63 11.01
C ILE A 82 -4.83 26.17 9.60
N LEU A 83 -5.72 27.03 9.09
CA LEU A 83 -5.59 27.72 7.81
C LEU A 83 -5.04 29.13 8.01
N MET A 84 -3.84 29.41 7.52
CA MET A 84 -3.22 30.73 7.67
C MET A 84 -2.87 31.34 6.31
N ASN A 85 -3.06 32.65 6.15
CA ASN A 85 -2.51 33.36 4.98
C ASN A 85 -0.97 33.38 5.07
N HIS A 86 -0.28 33.35 3.92
CA HIS A 86 1.17 33.16 3.88
C HIS A 86 1.90 34.41 3.38
N ARG A 87 2.07 35.40 4.27
CA ARG A 87 2.70 36.66 3.91
C ARG A 87 4.22 36.56 3.76
N THR A 88 4.89 35.77 4.60
CA THR A 88 6.36 35.65 4.64
C THR A 88 6.81 34.21 4.89
N ARG A 89 8.04 33.87 4.51
CA ARG A 89 8.62 32.54 4.83
C ARG A 89 8.83 32.29 6.32
N LEU A 90 8.63 33.30 7.18
CA LEU A 90 8.80 33.22 8.64
C LEU A 90 7.46 33.16 9.39
N ASP A 91 6.31 33.13 8.71
CA ASP A 91 5.00 33.19 9.38
C ASP A 91 4.81 32.06 10.41
N TRP A 92 5.30 30.85 10.12
CA TRP A 92 5.25 29.70 11.03
C TRP A 92 6.02 29.96 12.34
N LEU A 93 7.17 30.64 12.27
CA LEU A 93 7.98 30.98 13.44
C LEU A 93 7.24 31.97 14.33
N PHE A 94 6.57 32.94 13.71
CA PHE A 94 5.78 33.95 14.41
C PHE A 94 4.50 33.37 15.00
N LEU A 95 3.88 32.40 14.33
CA LEU A 95 2.70 31.69 14.83
C LEU A 95 2.97 31.02 16.19
N TRP A 96 4.17 30.48 16.43
CA TRP A 96 4.50 29.88 17.73
C TRP A 96 4.37 30.85 18.91
N ASN A 97 4.62 32.14 18.70
CA ASN A 97 4.39 33.15 19.75
C ASN A 97 2.90 33.37 20.01
N ALA A 98 2.06 33.32 18.97
CA ALA A 98 0.62 33.42 19.11
C ALA A 98 0.05 32.20 19.85
N LEU A 99 0.47 30.99 19.45
CA LEU A 99 0.08 29.73 20.10
C LEU A 99 0.50 29.70 21.57
N TYR A 100 1.73 30.09 21.89
CA TYR A 100 2.21 30.10 23.27
C TYR A 100 1.39 31.04 24.17
N ARG A 101 0.93 32.17 23.64
CA ARG A 101 0.08 33.12 24.38
C ARG A 101 -1.33 32.60 24.63
N MET A 102 -1.85 31.80 23.70
CA MET A 102 -3.11 31.09 23.87
C MET A 102 -3.01 29.99 24.92
N ASP A 103 -2.06 29.08 24.71
CA ASP A 103 -1.72 27.97 25.59
C ASP A 103 -0.29 27.48 25.26
N PRO A 104 0.69 27.57 26.18
CA PRO A 104 2.05 27.08 25.97
C PRO A 104 2.16 25.64 25.45
N TRP A 105 1.20 24.78 25.81
CA TRP A 105 1.19 23.38 25.39
C TRP A 105 0.80 23.17 23.94
N LEU A 106 0.22 24.17 23.25
CA LEU A 106 -0.04 24.09 21.81
C LEU A 106 1.24 23.88 21.00
N LEU A 107 2.40 24.33 21.51
CA LEU A 107 3.69 24.06 20.86
C LEU A 107 4.08 22.57 20.90
N THR A 108 3.44 21.75 21.73
CA THR A 108 3.67 20.30 21.75
C THR A 108 2.75 19.53 20.79
N THR A 109 1.65 20.15 20.35
CA THR A 109 0.62 19.53 19.52
C THR A 109 0.52 20.13 18.12
N GLU A 110 1.11 21.28 17.87
CA GLU A 110 1.17 21.87 16.54
C GLU A 110 2.13 21.10 15.63
N LYS A 111 1.71 20.88 14.37
CA LYS A 111 2.51 20.26 13.31
C LYS A 111 2.42 21.09 12.04
N ILE A 112 3.56 21.36 11.43
CA ILE A 112 3.66 22.14 10.20
C ILE A 112 3.95 21.21 9.03
N SER A 113 3.34 21.51 7.89
CA SER A 113 3.76 20.96 6.59
C SER A 113 5.02 21.68 6.10
N LEU A 114 6.15 20.98 6.10
CA LEU A 114 7.49 21.48 5.79
C LEU A 114 7.94 21.00 4.40
N LYS A 115 8.87 21.75 3.78
CA LYS A 115 9.53 21.29 2.54
C LYS A 115 10.38 20.04 2.83
N GLU A 116 10.27 19.02 1.99
CA GLU A 116 10.97 17.73 2.17
C GLU A 116 12.49 17.88 2.37
N ASP A 117 13.13 18.80 1.65
CA ASP A 117 14.57 19.03 1.80
C ASP A 117 14.99 19.44 3.22
N LEU A 118 14.09 20.03 4.02
CA LEU A 118 14.38 20.42 5.40
C LEU A 118 14.65 19.22 6.31
N LYS A 119 14.16 18.02 5.96
CA LYS A 119 14.44 16.80 6.74
C LYS A 119 15.92 16.42 6.77
N LYS A 120 16.71 16.93 5.80
CA LYS A 120 18.16 16.72 5.69
C LYS A 120 18.96 17.65 6.61
N LEU A 121 18.34 18.73 7.11
CA LEU A 121 19.04 19.75 7.88
C LEU A 121 19.38 19.23 9.28
N PRO A 122 20.67 19.18 9.67
CA PRO A 122 21.07 18.81 11.02
C PRO A 122 20.44 19.71 12.08
N GLY A 123 20.01 19.12 13.19
CA GLY A 123 19.30 19.83 14.24
C GLY A 123 17.82 19.99 13.91
N GLY A 124 17.41 21.16 13.41
CA GLY A 124 16.00 21.48 13.19
C GLY A 124 15.24 20.41 12.39
N GLY A 125 15.80 19.93 11.26
CA GLY A 125 15.17 18.88 10.45
C GLY A 125 14.99 17.56 11.21
N TRP A 126 16.02 17.13 11.95
CA TRP A 126 15.99 15.92 12.77
C TRP A 126 14.99 16.04 13.93
N ALA A 127 14.96 17.19 14.60
CA ALA A 127 14.00 17.47 15.67
C ALA A 127 12.56 17.42 15.15
N MET A 128 12.29 18.04 14.00
CA MET A 128 10.95 18.00 13.38
C MET A 128 10.56 16.58 12.94
N GLY A 129 11.51 15.78 12.44
CA GLY A 129 11.27 14.35 12.17
C GLY A 129 10.94 13.56 13.43
N CYS A 130 11.70 13.73 14.52
CA CYS A 130 11.36 13.14 15.82
C CYS A 130 10.02 13.66 16.36
N GLY A 131 9.67 14.90 16.04
CA GLY A 131 8.38 15.53 16.30
C GLY A 131 7.23 15.00 15.43
N ALA A 132 7.50 14.11 14.47
CA ALA A 132 6.56 13.63 13.47
C ALA A 132 5.90 14.77 12.67
N PHE A 133 6.63 15.82 12.31
CA PHE A 133 6.16 16.85 11.37
C PHE A 133 6.02 16.29 9.95
N ILE A 134 5.23 16.95 9.11
CA ILE A 134 4.91 16.47 7.77
C ILE A 134 5.89 17.07 6.76
N PHE A 135 6.68 16.24 6.09
CA PHE A 135 7.63 16.67 5.05
C PHE A 135 7.07 16.40 3.64
N LEU A 136 6.90 17.45 2.84
CA LEU A 136 6.25 17.40 1.52
C LEU A 136 7.19 17.85 0.39
N SER A 137 7.19 17.11 -0.71
CA SER A 137 7.95 17.37 -1.95
C SER A 137 7.29 18.42 -2.86
N ARG A 138 6.09 18.90 -2.49
CA ARG A 138 5.22 19.79 -3.28
C ARG A 138 4.72 19.14 -4.56
N LYS A 139 4.57 17.82 -4.54
CA LYS A 139 4.01 17.02 -5.64
C LYS A 139 2.97 16.07 -5.04
N PHE A 140 1.70 16.42 -5.23
CA PHE A 140 0.57 15.75 -4.60
C PHE A 140 0.64 14.22 -4.69
N GLU A 141 0.85 13.66 -5.89
CA GLU A 141 0.98 12.21 -6.12
C GLU A 141 2.04 11.51 -5.26
N ARG A 142 3.15 12.20 -4.96
CA ARG A 142 4.22 11.64 -4.10
C ARG A 142 3.93 11.84 -2.62
N ASP A 143 3.34 12.99 -2.31
CA ASP A 143 3.12 13.47 -0.95
C ASP A 143 1.92 12.80 -0.28
N ARG A 144 0.97 12.32 -1.09
CA ARG A 144 -0.27 11.66 -0.67
C ARG A 144 -0.04 10.56 0.39
N HIS A 145 0.90 9.67 0.11
CA HIS A 145 1.25 8.52 0.96
C HIS A 145 1.93 8.92 2.27
N ALA A 146 2.78 9.96 2.22
CA ALA A 146 3.42 10.50 3.40
C ALA A 146 2.38 11.11 4.35
N MET A 147 1.40 11.84 3.79
CA MET A 147 0.28 12.38 4.56
C MET A 147 -0.59 11.26 5.14
N GLU A 148 -1.00 10.27 4.34
CA GLU A 148 -1.80 9.12 4.82
C GLU A 148 -1.12 8.39 5.99
N SER A 149 0.15 8.02 5.83
CA SER A 149 0.90 7.30 6.86
C SER A 149 1.03 8.09 8.17
N ILE A 150 1.30 9.40 8.06
CA ILE A 150 1.46 10.27 9.22
C ILE A 150 0.11 10.56 9.92
N ILE A 151 -0.94 10.89 9.17
CA ILE A 151 -2.27 11.18 9.75
C ILE A 151 -2.83 9.94 10.45
N ARG A 152 -2.69 8.75 9.82
CA ARG A 152 -3.08 7.50 10.46
C ARG A 152 -2.26 7.24 11.71
N TYR A 153 -0.94 7.42 11.66
CA TYR A 153 -0.09 7.29 12.85
C TYR A 153 -0.53 8.23 13.98
N TYR A 154 -0.97 9.45 13.67
CA TYR A 154 -1.48 10.36 14.70
C TYR A 154 -2.74 9.83 15.39
N ALA A 155 -3.69 9.31 14.60
CA ALA A 155 -4.92 8.69 15.09
C ALA A 155 -4.61 7.47 15.96
N ASP A 156 -3.83 6.51 15.43
CA ASP A 156 -3.49 5.25 16.10
C ASP A 156 -2.63 5.46 17.35
N ALA A 157 -1.74 6.46 17.34
CA ALA A 157 -0.96 6.83 18.52
C ALA A 157 -1.82 7.48 19.62
N GLY A 158 -3.10 7.81 19.33
CA GLY A 158 -4.02 8.47 20.24
C GLY A 158 -3.60 9.91 20.58
N ARG A 159 -2.87 10.57 19.68
CA ARG A 159 -2.44 11.96 19.86
C ARG A 159 -3.37 12.87 19.10
N LYS A 160 -3.50 14.13 19.52
CA LYS A 160 -4.42 15.09 18.93
C LYS A 160 -3.61 16.30 18.50
N TYR A 161 -3.50 16.51 17.19
CA TYR A 161 -2.59 17.51 16.62
C TYR A 161 -3.35 18.58 15.83
N GLN A 162 -2.80 19.79 15.85
CA GLN A 162 -3.29 20.92 15.07
C GLN A 162 -2.33 21.13 13.89
N LEU A 163 -2.82 20.89 12.67
CA LEU A 163 -2.00 20.86 11.46
C LEU A 163 -2.06 22.20 10.75
N LEU A 164 -0.93 22.89 10.64
CA LEU A 164 -0.82 24.14 9.90
C LEU A 164 -0.77 23.88 8.39
N LEU A 165 -1.71 24.48 7.67
CA LEU A 165 -1.81 24.48 6.22
C LEU A 165 -1.85 25.91 5.67
N PHE A 166 -0.90 26.22 4.80
CA PHE A 166 -0.91 27.42 3.97
C PHE A 166 -1.59 27.11 2.65
N ALA A 167 -2.89 27.40 2.53
CA ALA A 167 -3.64 27.04 1.32
C ALA A 167 -3.15 27.81 0.06
N GLU A 168 -2.45 28.93 0.23
CA GLU A 168 -1.77 29.67 -0.86
C GLU A 168 -0.71 28.79 -1.58
N GLY A 169 -0.14 27.80 -0.88
CA GLY A 169 0.88 26.89 -1.41
C GLY A 169 2.28 27.50 -1.60
N THR A 170 2.41 28.81 -1.39
CA THR A 170 3.66 29.59 -1.46
C THR A 170 3.50 30.87 -0.65
N ASP A 171 4.61 31.48 -0.24
CA ASP A 171 4.61 32.82 0.35
C ASP A 171 4.32 33.89 -0.72
N ARG A 172 3.80 35.05 -0.29
CA ARG A 172 3.45 36.20 -1.14
C ARG A 172 4.68 36.99 -1.64
N GLY A 173 5.57 36.30 -2.36
CA GLY A 173 6.65 36.90 -3.15
C GLY A 173 6.19 37.39 -4.53
N THR A 174 7.06 38.09 -5.27
CA THR A 174 6.73 38.70 -6.58
C THR A 174 6.19 37.68 -7.58
N HIS A 175 6.86 36.54 -7.73
CA HIS A 175 6.41 35.47 -8.64
C HIS A 175 5.05 34.88 -8.24
N ALA A 176 4.75 34.77 -6.93
CA ALA A 176 3.46 34.25 -6.47
C ALA A 176 2.31 35.23 -6.79
N ILE A 177 2.58 36.53 -6.66
CA ILE A 177 1.64 37.60 -7.03
C ILE A 177 1.35 37.53 -8.54
N GLU A 178 2.38 37.52 -9.38
CA GLU A 178 2.24 37.45 -10.85
C GLU A 178 1.45 36.19 -11.29
N ALA A 179 1.77 35.03 -10.70
CA ALA A 179 1.04 33.79 -10.97
C ALA A 179 -0.43 33.85 -10.52
N SER A 180 -0.69 34.47 -9.35
CA SER A 180 -2.04 34.65 -8.82
C SER A 180 -2.88 35.61 -9.66
N GLU A 181 -2.30 36.72 -10.13
CA GLU A 181 -2.96 37.69 -11.01
C GLU A 181 -3.28 37.08 -12.37
N LYS A 182 -2.34 36.30 -12.93
CA LYS A 182 -2.59 35.55 -14.17
C LYS A 182 -3.73 34.55 -14.00
N TYR A 183 -3.71 33.77 -12.91
CA TYR A 183 -4.78 32.83 -12.59
C TYR A 183 -6.13 33.53 -12.46
N ALA A 184 -6.17 34.67 -11.75
CA ALA A 184 -7.39 35.45 -11.57
C ALA A 184 -7.94 35.95 -12.91
N LYS A 185 -7.08 36.48 -13.79
CA LYS A 185 -7.47 36.93 -15.14
C LYS A 185 -8.02 35.80 -16.01
N GLU A 186 -7.38 34.63 -15.98
CA GLU A 186 -7.79 33.45 -16.77
C GLU A 186 -9.15 32.88 -16.33
N HIS A 187 -9.51 33.04 -15.05
CA HIS A 187 -10.73 32.46 -14.46
C HIS A 187 -11.79 33.50 -14.10
N GLY A 188 -11.61 34.77 -14.47
CA GLY A 188 -12.55 35.85 -14.19
C GLY A 188 -12.73 36.17 -12.70
N LEU A 189 -11.69 35.96 -11.88
CA LEU A 189 -11.69 36.21 -10.43
C LEU A 189 -11.17 37.62 -10.11
N PRO A 190 -11.51 38.20 -8.94
CA PRO A 190 -10.94 39.46 -8.50
C PRO A 190 -9.43 39.34 -8.22
N ASN A 191 -8.69 40.44 -8.46
CA ASN A 191 -7.30 40.55 -8.05
C ASN A 191 -7.20 40.84 -6.55
N TYR A 192 -6.34 40.08 -5.86
CA TYR A 192 -6.04 40.26 -4.44
C TYR A 192 -4.72 41.02 -4.26
N GLU A 193 -4.75 42.02 -3.38
CA GLU A 193 -3.65 42.93 -3.06
C GLU A 193 -2.86 42.49 -1.82
N GLN A 194 -3.48 41.75 -0.89
CA GLN A 194 -2.88 41.39 0.39
C GLN A 194 -2.62 39.88 0.55
N VAL A 195 -3.38 39.04 -0.16
CA VAL A 195 -3.18 37.57 -0.24
C VAL A 195 -3.02 37.11 -1.69
N VAL A 196 -2.70 35.84 -1.90
CA VAL A 196 -2.84 35.16 -3.21
C VAL A 196 -4.00 34.17 -3.15
N HIS A 197 -4.55 33.80 -4.32
CA HIS A 197 -5.68 32.86 -4.38
C HIS A 197 -5.30 31.49 -3.78
N PRO A 198 -6.18 30.88 -2.95
CA PRO A 198 -5.89 29.59 -2.31
C PRO A 198 -6.02 28.43 -3.31
N ARG A 199 -5.25 27.38 -3.06
CA ARG A 199 -5.36 26.09 -3.75
C ARG A 199 -6.26 25.16 -2.94
N THR A 200 -7.28 24.61 -3.58
CA THR A 200 -8.31 23.80 -2.92
C THR A 200 -7.92 22.34 -2.75
N THR A 201 -7.14 21.76 -3.67
CA THR A 201 -6.81 20.33 -3.71
C THR A 201 -6.23 19.81 -2.39
N GLY A 202 -5.20 20.48 -1.86
CA GLY A 202 -4.54 20.03 -0.63
C GLY A 202 -5.43 20.15 0.61
N PHE A 203 -6.27 21.19 0.67
CA PHE A 203 -7.24 21.36 1.75
C PHE A 203 -8.33 20.29 1.69
N ASN A 204 -8.93 20.08 0.51
CA ASN A 204 -9.97 19.07 0.31
C ASN A 204 -9.46 17.69 0.70
N TYR A 205 -8.30 17.31 0.16
CA TYR A 205 -7.67 16.03 0.45
C TYR A 205 -7.36 15.84 1.94
N LEU A 206 -6.79 16.86 2.61
CA LEU A 206 -6.46 16.75 4.03
C LEU A 206 -7.71 16.61 4.90
N VAL A 207 -8.79 17.33 4.57
CA VAL A 207 -10.08 17.19 5.26
C VAL A 207 -10.65 15.79 5.06
N ASP A 208 -10.68 15.27 3.82
CA ASP A 208 -11.20 13.92 3.54
C ASP A 208 -10.36 12.84 4.25
N LEU A 209 -9.03 12.98 4.22
CA LEU A 209 -8.11 12.05 4.85
C LEU A 209 -8.30 12.02 6.37
N MET A 210 -8.36 13.19 7.01
CA MET A 210 -8.54 13.27 8.47
C MET A 210 -9.95 12.83 8.87
N GLN A 211 -11.00 13.18 8.12
CA GLN A 211 -12.37 12.69 8.38
C GLN A 211 -12.48 11.16 8.20
N GLY A 212 -11.87 10.61 7.16
CA GLY A 212 -11.85 9.17 6.91
C GLY A 212 -11.18 8.35 8.02
N ASN A 213 -10.27 8.96 8.78
CA ASN A 213 -9.63 8.38 9.96
C ASN A 213 -10.32 8.79 11.29
N ASN A 214 -11.50 9.41 11.24
CA ASN A 214 -12.21 9.97 12.41
C ASN A 214 -11.31 10.91 13.25
N TYR A 215 -10.49 11.71 12.55
CA TYR A 215 -9.39 12.48 13.10
C TYR A 215 -9.48 13.97 12.76
N LEU A 216 -10.68 14.55 12.69
CA LEU A 216 -10.87 15.99 12.48
C LEU A 216 -12.11 16.50 13.20
N THR A 217 -11.96 17.47 14.10
CA THR A 217 -13.09 18.09 14.80
C THR A 217 -13.33 19.54 14.39
N LYS A 218 -12.27 20.30 14.10
CA LYS A 218 -12.36 21.74 13.84
C LYS A 218 -11.41 22.21 12.74
N VAL A 219 -11.77 23.34 12.11
CA VAL A 219 -10.89 24.12 11.24
C VAL A 219 -10.74 25.52 11.86
N TYR A 220 -9.51 25.94 12.12
CA TYR A 220 -9.19 27.27 12.61
C TYR A 220 -8.69 28.15 11.48
N ASP A 221 -9.41 29.23 11.19
CA ASP A 221 -9.02 30.22 10.21
C ASP A 221 -8.23 31.36 10.87
N VAL A 222 -6.94 31.48 10.53
CA VAL A 222 -6.00 32.43 11.12
C VAL A 222 -5.63 33.51 10.12
N THR A 223 -5.83 34.77 10.48
CA THR A 223 -5.33 35.93 9.72
C THR A 223 -4.09 36.48 10.41
N VAL A 224 -2.95 36.52 9.71
CA VAL A 224 -1.72 37.17 10.16
C VAL A 224 -1.49 38.50 9.41
N ALA A 225 -1.15 39.54 10.15
CA ALA A 225 -0.84 40.87 9.63
C ALA A 225 0.34 41.52 10.36
N TYR A 226 1.05 42.41 9.67
CA TYR A 226 2.27 43.06 10.17
C TYR A 226 2.05 44.56 10.29
N GLY A 227 2.20 45.12 11.50
CA GLY A 227 1.94 46.53 11.78
C GLY A 227 2.97 47.47 11.13
N ASP A 228 4.21 47.01 11.00
CA ASP A 228 5.35 47.79 10.55
C ASP A 228 6.15 47.11 9.41
N HIS A 229 7.31 46.52 9.70
CA HIS A 229 8.24 46.00 8.72
C HIS A 229 7.95 44.52 8.43
N ILE A 230 7.93 44.16 7.15
CA ILE A 230 7.68 42.79 6.69
C ILE A 230 9.00 42.18 6.23
N VAL A 231 9.48 41.17 6.97
CA VAL A 231 10.68 40.40 6.62
C VAL A 231 10.30 39.27 5.68
N GLN A 232 10.82 39.24 4.46
CA GLN A 232 10.34 38.29 3.44
C GLN A 232 10.88 36.87 3.64
N SER A 233 12.14 36.73 4.11
CA SER A 233 12.80 35.42 4.21
C SER A 233 13.81 35.32 5.35
N GLU A 234 14.22 34.10 5.66
CA GLU A 234 15.29 33.77 6.62
C GLU A 234 16.62 34.40 6.18
N ILE A 235 16.87 34.52 4.86
CA ILE A 235 18.07 35.17 4.30
C ILE A 235 18.02 36.68 4.51
N ASP A 236 16.85 37.29 4.34
CA ASP A 236 16.60 38.71 4.58
C ASP A 236 16.86 39.03 6.06
N LEU A 237 16.31 38.22 6.96
CA LEU A 237 16.56 38.29 8.39
C LEU A 237 18.05 38.11 8.73
N PHE A 238 18.75 37.15 8.11
CA PHE A 238 20.19 36.94 8.33
C PHE A 238 21.04 38.14 7.88
N LYS A 239 20.72 38.73 6.72
CA LYS A 239 21.50 39.84 6.13
C LYS A 239 21.28 41.16 6.84
N HIS A 240 20.03 41.46 7.20
CA HIS A 240 19.63 42.78 7.70
C HIS A 240 19.34 42.78 9.21
N GLY A 241 18.89 41.63 9.76
CA GLY A 241 18.56 41.43 11.17
C GLY A 241 17.55 42.42 11.73
N ILE A 242 16.61 42.82 10.88
CA ILE A 242 15.46 43.65 11.25
C ILE A 242 14.31 42.69 11.52
N PHE A 243 13.75 42.74 12.73
CA PHE A 243 12.54 42.00 13.09
C PHE A 243 11.32 42.94 13.01
N PRO A 244 10.11 42.43 12.69
CA PRO A 244 8.88 43.21 12.81
C PRO A 244 8.67 43.63 14.27
N LYS A 245 8.17 44.83 14.55
CA LYS A 245 7.88 45.25 15.94
C LYS A 245 6.50 44.82 16.40
N ASP A 246 5.53 44.76 15.49
CA ASP A 246 4.14 44.44 15.81
C ASP A 246 3.57 43.43 14.81
N ILE A 247 3.19 42.25 15.30
CA ILE A 247 2.55 41.20 14.51
C ILE A 247 1.18 40.89 15.12
N HIS A 248 0.16 40.85 14.29
CA HIS A 248 -1.22 40.63 14.68
C HIS A 248 -1.72 39.30 14.15
N PHE A 249 -2.36 38.53 15.02
CA PHE A 249 -3.03 37.28 14.71
C PHE A 249 -4.49 37.38 15.13
N ASP A 250 -5.40 36.98 14.24
CA ASP A 250 -6.80 36.79 14.59
C ASP A 250 -7.26 35.40 14.18
N VAL A 251 -8.00 34.72 15.07
CA VAL A 251 -8.42 33.33 14.88
C VAL A 251 -9.94 33.22 14.89
N LYS A 252 -10.49 32.46 13.93
CA LYS A 252 -11.90 32.04 13.92
C LYS A 252 -11.99 30.51 13.89
N ALA A 253 -12.78 29.93 14.78
CA ALA A 253 -13.02 28.49 14.80
C ALA A 253 -14.28 28.13 14.01
N TYR A 254 -14.21 27.02 13.27
CA TYR A 254 -15.34 26.37 12.62
C TYR A 254 -15.39 24.91 13.08
N ASP A 255 -16.56 24.45 13.51
CA ASP A 255 -16.82 23.04 13.73
C ASP A 255 -16.85 22.29 12.40
N ILE A 256 -16.43 21.02 12.40
CA ILE A 256 -16.39 20.22 11.16
C ILE A 256 -17.76 20.08 10.50
N SER A 257 -18.85 20.18 11.27
CA SER A 257 -20.23 20.22 10.75
C SER A 257 -20.57 21.47 9.96
N GLU A 258 -19.81 22.56 10.13
CA GLU A 258 -19.96 23.81 9.37
C GLU A 258 -19.17 23.79 8.05
N ILE A 259 -18.29 22.80 7.86
CA ILE A 259 -17.48 22.65 6.65
C ILE A 259 -18.27 21.81 5.62
N PRO A 260 -18.40 22.26 4.37
CA PRO A 260 -19.12 21.49 3.36
C PRO A 260 -18.49 20.12 3.06
N ASN A 261 -19.35 19.14 2.75
CA ASN A 261 -18.95 17.74 2.58
C ASN A 261 -18.45 17.39 1.17
N THR A 262 -18.77 18.16 0.14
CA THR A 262 -18.34 17.86 -1.24
C THR A 262 -17.15 18.71 -1.65
N GLU A 263 -16.26 18.14 -2.47
CA GLU A 263 -15.00 18.77 -2.88
C GLU A 263 -15.18 20.18 -3.46
N ASP A 264 -16.16 20.35 -4.35
CA ASP A 264 -16.45 21.63 -4.99
C ASP A 264 -16.97 22.68 -4.00
N THR A 265 -17.95 22.30 -3.17
CA THR A 265 -18.53 23.21 -2.17
C THR A 265 -17.53 23.61 -1.10
N ARG A 266 -16.66 22.68 -0.70
CA ARG A 266 -15.59 22.91 0.28
C ARG A 266 -14.50 23.81 -0.31
N GLY A 267 -14.16 23.60 -1.58
CA GLY A 267 -13.26 24.48 -2.32
C GLY A 267 -13.79 25.91 -2.43
N ASN A 268 -15.09 26.10 -2.66
CA ASN A 268 -15.72 27.42 -2.68
C ASN A 268 -15.76 28.07 -1.28
N TRP A 269 -16.04 27.30 -0.23
CA TRP A 269 -15.93 27.77 1.16
C TRP A 269 -14.52 28.32 1.46
N LEU A 270 -13.47 27.62 1.03
CA LEU A 270 -12.09 28.08 1.19
C LEU A 270 -11.82 29.40 0.46
N LYS A 271 -12.30 29.53 -0.78
CA LYS A 271 -12.16 30.76 -1.57
C LYS A 271 -12.85 31.95 -0.91
N GLU A 272 -14.03 31.73 -0.32
CA GLU A 272 -14.77 32.77 0.42
C GLU A 272 -13.99 33.25 1.65
N ARG A 273 -13.40 32.33 2.42
CA ARG A 273 -12.53 32.70 3.56
C ARG A 273 -11.32 33.53 3.11
N TRP A 274 -10.71 33.21 1.96
CA TRP A 274 -9.62 34.02 1.41
C TRP A 274 -10.07 35.42 0.95
N PHE A 275 -11.28 35.54 0.38
CA PHE A 275 -11.87 36.83 0.06
C PHE A 275 -12.09 37.67 1.33
N GLU A 276 -12.60 37.07 2.41
CA GLU A 276 -12.75 37.75 3.69
C GLU A 276 -11.40 38.21 4.25
N LYS A 277 -10.35 37.37 4.18
CA LYS A 277 -8.99 37.75 4.59
C LYS A 277 -8.44 38.93 3.81
N GLU A 278 -8.62 38.94 2.49
CA GLU A 278 -8.23 40.05 1.64
C GLU A 278 -8.85 41.37 2.12
N MET A 279 -10.16 41.38 2.36
CA MET A 279 -10.88 42.57 2.82
C MET A 279 -10.44 43.00 4.23
N ARG A 280 -10.20 42.05 5.13
CA ARG A 280 -9.70 42.31 6.49
C ARG A 280 -8.30 42.92 6.48
N LEU A 281 -7.42 42.39 5.64
CA LEU A 281 -6.05 42.87 5.51
C LEU A 281 -6.00 44.24 4.83
N ARG A 282 -6.81 44.51 3.80
CA ARG A 282 -6.95 45.87 3.23
C ARG A 282 -7.32 46.88 4.31
N LYS A 283 -8.38 46.59 5.08
CA LYS A 283 -8.81 47.44 6.19
C LYS A 283 -7.74 47.60 7.29
N PHE A 284 -6.88 46.62 7.47
CA PHE A 284 -5.76 46.71 8.43
C PHE A 284 -4.64 47.61 7.90
N TYR A 285 -4.27 47.47 6.64
CA TYR A 285 -3.17 48.22 6.01
C TYR A 285 -3.55 49.66 5.64
N ASP A 286 -4.83 49.94 5.38
CA ASP A 286 -5.35 51.30 5.11
C ASP A 286 -5.36 52.20 6.36
N ARG A 287 -5.31 51.62 7.57
CA ARG A 287 -5.29 52.41 8.81
C ARG A 287 -3.94 53.06 9.04
N THR A 288 -3.97 54.37 9.28
CA THR A 288 -2.78 55.19 9.57
C THR A 288 -2.45 55.28 11.06
N GLN A 289 -3.40 55.03 11.96
CA GLN A 289 -3.21 55.03 13.42
C GLN A 289 -3.76 53.74 14.06
N GLU A 290 -3.02 53.21 15.05
CA GLU A 290 -3.29 51.96 15.79
C GLU A 290 -3.82 50.79 14.94
N LYS A 291 -2.95 50.24 14.09
CA LYS A 291 -3.25 49.03 13.33
C LYS A 291 -3.53 47.86 14.27
N LYS A 292 -4.77 47.35 14.28
CA LYS A 292 -5.20 46.14 15.00
C LYS A 292 -6.22 45.39 14.16
N LEU A 293 -6.15 44.06 14.16
CA LEU A 293 -7.19 43.21 13.57
C LEU A 293 -8.44 43.26 14.46
N THR A 294 -9.61 43.33 13.82
CA THR A 294 -10.90 43.24 14.53
C THR A 294 -11.24 41.78 14.79
N PRO A 295 -11.57 41.38 16.03
CA PRO A 295 -11.84 39.98 16.34
C PRO A 295 -12.96 39.39 15.49
N SER A 296 -12.76 38.22 14.89
CA SER A 296 -13.77 37.55 14.03
C SER A 296 -14.62 36.49 14.74
N GLY A 297 -14.16 35.99 15.90
CA GLY A 297 -14.84 34.97 16.73
C GLY A 297 -15.38 35.51 18.06
N LYS A 298 -15.27 34.73 19.15
CA LYS A 298 -15.71 35.08 20.52
C LYS A 298 -15.04 36.32 21.12
N GLY A 299 -14.05 36.90 20.43
CA GLY A 299 -13.51 38.20 20.76
C GLY A 299 -12.49 38.22 21.89
N TYR A 300 -11.89 37.07 22.25
CA TYR A 300 -10.81 37.05 23.23
C TYR A 300 -9.64 37.90 22.73
N GLN A 301 -9.00 38.61 23.65
CA GLN A 301 -7.78 39.37 23.40
C GLN A 301 -6.75 38.94 24.42
N TRP A 302 -5.65 38.36 23.95
CA TRP A 302 -4.56 37.96 24.82
C TRP A 302 -3.63 39.16 25.07
N PRO A 303 -3.06 39.29 26.29
CA PRO A 303 -2.14 40.37 26.62
C PRO A 303 -0.98 40.47 25.61
N SER A 304 -0.71 41.68 25.12
CA SER A 304 0.42 41.95 24.22
C SER A 304 1.76 41.92 24.98
N THR A 305 1.73 42.28 26.26
CA THR A 305 2.86 42.17 27.20
C THR A 305 2.86 40.84 27.93
N MET A 306 4.05 40.30 28.18
CA MET A 306 4.21 38.95 28.72
C MET A 306 3.97 38.91 30.23
N THR A 307 3.11 37.99 30.67
CA THR A 307 2.91 37.68 32.10
C THR A 307 3.36 36.24 32.36
N GLY A 308 4.66 36.02 32.65
CA GLY A 308 5.17 34.69 33.03
C GLY A 308 6.66 34.47 32.78
N GLY A 309 7.31 33.63 33.60
CA GLY A 309 8.76 33.33 33.51
C GLY A 309 9.16 32.29 32.46
N GLY A 310 8.21 31.74 31.68
CA GLY A 310 8.45 30.60 30.80
C GLY A 310 9.43 30.86 29.65
N TYR A 311 9.35 32.02 28.98
CA TYR A 311 10.33 32.40 27.95
C TYR A 311 11.73 32.64 28.52
N ILE A 312 11.83 33.22 29.72
CA ILE A 312 13.10 33.43 30.40
C ILE A 312 13.71 32.08 30.77
N ALA A 313 12.91 31.17 31.32
CA ALA A 313 13.35 29.82 31.67
C ALA A 313 13.81 29.04 30.43
N ALA A 314 13.05 29.06 29.33
CA ALA A 314 13.43 28.42 28.07
C ALA A 314 14.71 29.03 27.48
N PHE A 315 14.79 30.36 27.42
CA PHE A 315 15.99 31.06 26.95
C PHE A 315 17.22 30.68 27.78
N ALA A 316 17.14 30.79 29.12
CA ALA A 316 18.23 30.45 30.02
C ALA A 316 18.63 28.98 29.89
N PHE A 317 17.67 28.06 29.87
CA PHE A 317 17.93 26.64 29.71
C PHE A 317 18.71 26.35 28.42
N TRP A 318 18.19 26.78 27.27
CA TRP A 318 18.80 26.44 25.98
C TRP A 318 20.18 27.06 25.80
N ILE A 319 20.40 28.27 26.30
CA ILE A 319 21.73 28.92 26.26
C ILE A 319 22.71 28.20 27.19
N LEU A 320 22.36 28.03 28.47
CA LEU A 320 23.25 27.42 29.47
C LEU A 320 23.56 25.95 29.14
N SER A 321 22.56 25.18 28.73
CA SER A 321 22.76 23.79 28.32
C SER A 321 23.60 23.69 27.06
N SER A 322 23.45 24.59 26.08
CA SER A 322 24.30 24.58 24.88
C SER A 322 25.75 24.88 25.20
N ILE A 323 26.02 25.87 26.05
CA ILE A 323 27.38 26.19 26.51
C ILE A 323 27.99 24.97 27.23
N MET A 324 27.22 24.37 28.14
CA MET A 324 27.63 23.18 28.89
C MET A 324 27.94 21.99 27.98
N TRP A 325 27.07 21.68 27.00
CA TRP A 325 27.30 20.58 26.07
C TRP A 325 28.49 20.83 25.15
N ILE A 326 28.69 22.06 24.65
CA ILE A 326 29.86 22.41 23.84
C ILE A 326 31.14 22.24 24.67
N TYR A 327 31.14 22.73 25.92
CA TYR A 327 32.23 22.55 26.86
C TYR A 327 32.53 21.05 27.03
N PHE A 328 31.53 20.23 27.36
CA PHE A 328 31.74 18.79 27.55
C PHE A 328 32.15 18.03 26.28
N ILE A 329 31.64 18.41 25.10
CA ILE A 329 32.10 17.85 23.82
C ILE A 329 33.60 18.14 23.62
N TYR A 330 34.07 19.34 23.98
CA TYR A 330 35.48 19.70 23.83
C TYR A 330 36.38 18.82 24.71
N TYR A 331 36.02 18.62 25.98
CA TYR A 331 36.86 17.91 26.96
C TYR A 331 36.76 16.37 26.89
N TYR A 332 35.59 15.80 26.62
CA TYR A 332 35.38 14.34 26.77
C TYR A 332 35.29 13.61 25.43
N THR A 333 36.26 12.74 25.14
CA THR A 333 36.29 11.93 23.91
C THR A 333 35.06 11.02 23.76
N ALA A 334 34.54 10.46 24.86
CA ALA A 334 33.34 9.64 24.82
C ALA A 334 32.12 10.41 24.28
N LEU A 335 31.98 11.70 24.64
CA LEU A 335 30.90 12.54 24.12
C LEU A 335 31.11 12.89 22.64
N LYS A 336 32.35 13.08 22.18
CA LYS A 336 32.66 13.23 20.75
C LYS A 336 32.17 12.00 19.96
N MET A 337 32.46 10.80 20.46
CA MET A 337 32.00 9.55 19.84
C MET A 337 30.47 9.44 19.87
N TYR A 338 29.83 9.80 20.98
CA TYR A 338 28.37 9.82 21.09
C TYR A 338 27.71 10.74 20.07
N VAL A 339 28.26 11.95 19.86
CA VAL A 339 27.80 12.89 18.82
C VAL A 339 27.92 12.24 17.43
N ILE A 340 29.07 11.63 17.12
CA ILE A 340 29.28 10.97 15.82
C ILE A 340 28.27 9.83 15.60
N ILE A 341 28.05 8.98 16.60
CA ILE A 341 27.07 7.89 16.54
C ILE A 341 25.65 8.43 16.35
N SER A 342 25.29 9.50 17.04
CA SER A 342 23.98 10.15 16.93
C SER A 342 23.75 10.71 15.52
N ILE A 343 24.77 11.35 14.92
CA ILE A 343 24.71 11.81 13.53
C ILE A 343 24.56 10.60 12.59
N ALA A 344 25.34 9.55 12.79
CA ALA A 344 25.25 8.32 11.99
C ALA A 344 23.86 7.69 12.05
N PHE A 345 23.20 7.70 13.22
CA PHE A 345 21.82 7.24 13.37
C PHE A 345 20.83 8.07 12.53
N TYR A 346 20.88 9.40 12.61
CA TYR A 346 19.98 10.24 11.81
C TYR A 346 20.24 10.09 10.31
N MET A 347 21.50 9.97 9.90
CA MET A 347 21.87 9.70 8.51
C MET A 347 21.36 8.33 8.04
N TYR A 348 21.48 7.30 8.88
CA TYR A 348 20.90 5.98 8.62
C TYR A 348 19.38 6.05 8.44
N ALA A 349 18.67 6.68 9.38
CA ALA A 349 17.22 6.85 9.31
C ALA A 349 16.80 7.59 8.04
N HIS A 350 17.53 8.62 7.64
CA HIS A 350 17.27 9.35 6.41
C HIS A 350 17.48 8.51 5.15
N ILE A 351 18.62 7.83 5.03
CA ILE A 351 19.01 7.08 3.83
C ILE A 351 18.13 5.84 3.64
N TYR A 352 17.83 5.10 4.71
CA TYR A 352 17.17 3.80 4.63
C TYR A 352 15.67 3.83 4.94
N HIS A 353 15.18 4.87 5.61
CA HIS A 353 13.79 4.96 6.04
C HIS A 353 13.10 6.26 5.65
N ASN A 354 13.73 7.07 4.80
CA ASN A 354 13.18 8.35 4.34
C ASN A 354 13.03 9.43 5.44
N GLY A 355 13.56 9.18 6.64
CA GLY A 355 13.44 10.06 7.80
C GLY A 355 13.31 9.26 9.11
N VAL A 356 13.51 9.94 10.24
CA VAL A 356 13.34 9.32 11.56
C VAL A 356 11.85 9.14 11.90
N GLU A 357 10.99 10.00 11.37
CA GLU A 357 9.53 9.93 11.46
C GLU A 357 9.01 8.58 10.94
N PHE A 358 9.44 8.18 9.73
CA PHE A 358 9.00 6.92 9.11
C PHE A 358 9.64 5.69 9.75
N LEU A 359 10.88 5.81 10.24
CA LEU A 359 11.49 4.74 11.05
C LEU A 359 10.69 4.46 12.32
N VAL A 360 10.32 5.53 13.05
CA VAL A 360 9.50 5.43 14.27
C VAL A 360 8.10 4.90 13.96
N ILE A 361 7.46 5.37 12.88
CA ILE A 361 6.16 4.87 12.43
C ILE A 361 6.24 3.37 12.14
N LYS A 362 7.29 2.92 11.44
CA LYS A 362 7.54 1.50 11.17
C LYS A 362 7.68 0.70 12.47
N TRP A 363 8.44 1.20 13.44
CA TRP A 363 8.58 0.56 14.75
C TRP A 363 7.27 0.49 15.54
N PHE A 364 6.46 1.55 15.49
CA PHE A 364 5.14 1.59 16.12
C PHE A 364 4.22 0.49 15.58
N TYR A 365 4.11 0.37 14.26
CA TYR A 365 3.29 -0.63 13.60
C TYR A 365 3.81 -2.06 13.81
N MET A 366 5.12 -2.30 13.66
CA MET A 366 5.72 -3.61 13.91
C MET A 366 5.51 -4.11 15.35
N ARG A 367 5.48 -3.19 16.33
CA ARG A 367 5.25 -3.56 17.74
C ARG A 367 3.78 -3.82 18.07
N ASN A 368 2.87 -3.03 17.50
CA ASN A 368 1.45 -3.16 17.78
C ASN A 368 0.78 -4.27 16.95
N SER A 369 1.56 -5.16 16.32
CA SER A 369 1.08 -6.19 15.37
C SER A 369 0.19 -5.63 14.26
N MET A 370 0.32 -4.33 13.97
CA MET A 370 -0.39 -3.67 12.89
C MET A 370 0.55 -3.67 11.68
N GLY A 371 0.16 -4.34 10.62
CA GLY A 371 1.03 -4.66 9.49
C GLY A 371 0.96 -6.14 9.14
N GLU A 372 1.72 -6.51 8.10
CA GLU A 372 1.76 -7.89 7.67
C GLU A 372 2.29 -8.80 8.79
N PRO A 373 1.68 -9.97 9.07
CA PRO A 373 2.22 -10.88 10.07
C PRO A 373 3.65 -11.32 9.72
N ARG A 374 4.38 -11.76 10.73
CA ARG A 374 5.78 -12.14 10.57
C ARG A 374 5.93 -13.27 9.54
N THR A 375 6.87 -13.13 8.61
CA THR A 375 7.29 -14.24 7.76
C THR A 375 8.06 -15.27 8.59
N LEU A 376 7.53 -16.49 8.64
CA LEU A 376 8.17 -17.60 9.32
C LEU A 376 9.30 -18.13 8.44
N HIS A 377 10.49 -18.17 9.03
CA HIS A 377 11.67 -18.78 8.45
C HIS A 377 12.23 -19.77 9.47
N ARG A 378 13.14 -20.64 9.00
CA ARG A 378 13.87 -21.64 9.79
C ARG A 378 14.11 -21.20 11.25
N GLY A 379 13.49 -21.92 12.18
CA GLY A 379 13.77 -21.89 13.61
C GLY A 379 13.87 -23.32 14.13
N ASP A 380 14.10 -23.50 15.44
CA ASP A 380 14.12 -24.81 16.12
C ASP A 380 12.71 -25.43 16.16
N GLN A 381 12.19 -25.78 14.98
CA GLN A 381 10.92 -26.45 14.83
C GLN A 381 11.04 -27.88 15.34
N SER A 382 10.04 -28.31 16.09
CA SER A 382 9.98 -29.67 16.62
C SER A 382 10.10 -30.71 15.49
N MET A 383 10.64 -31.89 15.82
CA MET A 383 10.66 -33.01 14.88
C MET A 383 9.25 -33.39 14.39
N ILE A 384 8.21 -33.13 15.20
CA ILE A 384 6.80 -33.34 14.83
C ILE A 384 6.37 -32.36 13.73
N SER A 385 6.77 -31.09 13.81
CA SER A 385 6.47 -30.12 12.75
C SER A 385 7.08 -30.58 11.43
N ARG A 386 8.36 -30.96 11.45
CA ARG A 386 9.09 -31.42 10.24
C ARG A 386 8.49 -32.70 9.66
N SER A 387 8.08 -33.65 10.49
CA SER A 387 7.45 -34.88 10.02
C SER A 387 6.13 -34.64 9.30
N ARG A 388 5.34 -33.64 9.71
CA ARG A 388 4.12 -33.21 8.98
C ARG A 388 4.44 -32.70 7.58
N GLY A 389 5.47 -31.88 7.44
CA GLY A 389 5.92 -31.37 6.14
C GLY A 389 6.42 -32.49 5.21
N TRP A 390 7.18 -33.45 5.75
CA TRP A 390 7.62 -34.62 5.00
C TRP A 390 6.47 -35.53 4.59
N LEU A 391 5.50 -35.76 5.48
CA LEU A 391 4.30 -36.53 5.18
C LEU A 391 3.53 -35.90 4.01
N LEU A 392 3.30 -34.59 4.04
CA LEU A 392 2.66 -33.86 2.94
C LEU A 392 3.45 -34.05 1.64
N ALA A 393 4.77 -33.88 1.66
CA ALA A 393 5.60 -34.04 0.47
C ALA A 393 5.58 -35.46 -0.09
N THR A 394 5.66 -36.49 0.76
CA THR A 394 5.57 -37.89 0.36
C THR A 394 4.22 -38.19 -0.28
N LEU A 395 3.13 -37.74 0.33
CA LEU A 395 1.79 -37.96 -0.20
C LEU A 395 1.57 -37.21 -1.52
N LEU A 396 1.94 -35.94 -1.61
CA LEU A 396 1.77 -35.15 -2.83
C LEU A 396 2.63 -35.68 -3.98
N TRP A 397 3.93 -35.82 -3.75
CA TRP A 397 4.84 -36.25 -4.81
C TRP A 397 4.58 -37.70 -5.21
N GLY A 398 4.43 -38.59 -4.23
CA GLY A 398 4.13 -40.00 -4.44
C GLY A 398 2.81 -40.22 -5.17
N SER A 399 1.72 -39.62 -4.70
CA SER A 399 0.41 -39.77 -5.37
C SER A 399 0.39 -39.14 -6.76
N SER A 400 1.09 -38.03 -7.00
CA SER A 400 1.17 -37.41 -8.33
C SER A 400 1.90 -38.29 -9.35
N ILE A 401 2.97 -38.98 -8.93
CA ILE A 401 3.72 -39.92 -9.78
C ILE A 401 2.85 -41.14 -10.08
N MET A 402 2.28 -41.75 -9.03
CA MET A 402 1.44 -42.94 -9.20
C MET A 402 0.18 -42.63 -10.03
N GLY A 403 -0.47 -41.49 -9.79
CA GLY A 403 -1.60 -41.01 -10.57
C GLY A 403 -1.22 -40.69 -12.01
N GLY A 404 -0.07 -40.05 -12.24
CA GLY A 404 0.43 -39.79 -13.59
C GLY A 404 0.65 -41.07 -14.40
N ILE A 405 1.28 -42.08 -13.79
CA ILE A 405 1.65 -43.33 -14.46
C ILE A 405 0.48 -44.30 -14.60
N TYR A 406 -0.33 -44.48 -13.56
CA TYR A 406 -1.32 -45.56 -13.50
C TYR A 406 -2.77 -45.10 -13.65
N ILE A 407 -3.01 -43.78 -13.68
CA ILE A 407 -4.36 -43.22 -13.89
C ILE A 407 -4.38 -42.36 -15.15
N LEU A 408 -3.49 -41.38 -15.30
CA LEU A 408 -3.50 -40.47 -16.46
C LEU A 408 -2.94 -41.12 -17.73
N PHE A 409 -1.79 -41.79 -17.66
CA PHE A 409 -1.19 -42.42 -18.84
C PHE A 409 -2.12 -43.47 -19.51
N PRO A 410 -2.83 -44.35 -18.77
CA PRO A 410 -3.80 -45.26 -19.38
C PRO A 410 -4.96 -44.57 -20.10
N MET A 411 -5.22 -43.29 -19.82
CA MET A 411 -6.26 -42.51 -20.51
C MET A 411 -5.77 -41.89 -21.82
N VAL A 412 -4.46 -41.88 -22.10
CA VAL A 412 -3.86 -41.28 -23.31
C VAL A 412 -4.49 -41.78 -24.62
N PRO A 413 -4.90 -43.05 -24.79
CA PRO A 413 -5.61 -43.48 -26.00
C PRO A 413 -6.88 -42.64 -26.30
N LEU A 414 -7.58 -42.14 -25.27
CA LEU A 414 -8.72 -41.25 -25.45
C LEU A 414 -8.34 -39.93 -26.13
N LEU A 415 -7.11 -39.43 -25.93
CA LEU A 415 -6.64 -38.22 -26.59
C LEU A 415 -6.65 -38.34 -28.12
N PHE A 416 -6.37 -39.54 -28.64
CA PHE A 416 -6.34 -39.80 -30.08
C PHE A 416 -7.72 -40.13 -30.64
N TYR A 417 -8.60 -40.73 -29.84
CA TYR A 417 -9.93 -41.16 -30.26
C TYR A 417 -10.99 -40.08 -30.10
N SER A 418 -11.01 -39.41 -28.95
CA SER A 418 -11.95 -38.32 -28.64
C SER A 418 -11.28 -37.29 -27.72
N PRO A 419 -10.66 -36.24 -28.30
CA PRO A 419 -10.04 -35.16 -27.53
C PRO A 419 -10.99 -34.51 -26.52
N HIS A 420 -12.28 -34.40 -26.86
CA HIS A 420 -13.30 -33.86 -25.96
C HIS A 420 -13.54 -34.76 -24.72
N SER A 421 -13.64 -36.09 -24.90
CA SER A 421 -13.76 -37.02 -23.78
C SER A 421 -12.48 -37.09 -22.93
N TRP A 422 -11.31 -37.03 -23.56
CA TRP A 422 -10.02 -36.90 -22.87
C TRP A 422 -10.03 -35.69 -21.94
N ARG A 423 -10.39 -34.53 -22.47
CA ARG A 423 -10.42 -33.27 -21.72
C ARG A 423 -11.34 -33.37 -20.50
N ARG A 424 -12.60 -33.79 -20.69
CA ARG A 424 -13.59 -33.98 -19.62
C ARG A 424 -13.10 -34.89 -18.50
N LEU A 425 -12.47 -36.02 -18.85
CA LEU A 425 -12.04 -37.01 -17.88
C LEU A 425 -10.78 -36.55 -17.12
N VAL A 426 -9.79 -36.02 -17.84
CA VAL A 426 -8.53 -35.55 -17.26
C VAL A 426 -8.73 -34.33 -16.38
N ASP A 427 -9.62 -33.39 -16.77
CA ASP A 427 -10.04 -32.28 -15.90
C ASP A 427 -10.55 -32.79 -14.55
N ARG A 428 -11.46 -33.78 -14.57
CA ARG A 428 -12.07 -34.34 -13.36
C ARG A 428 -11.08 -35.08 -12.48
N LEU A 429 -10.23 -35.92 -13.08
CA LEU A 429 -9.23 -36.70 -12.35
C LEU A 429 -8.19 -35.80 -11.69
N VAL A 430 -7.68 -34.81 -12.42
CA VAL A 430 -6.70 -33.86 -11.87
C VAL A 430 -7.37 -32.91 -10.88
N GLY A 431 -8.60 -32.42 -11.12
CA GLY A 431 -9.33 -31.60 -10.17
C GLY A 431 -9.60 -32.32 -8.84
N MET A 432 -9.93 -33.62 -8.89
CA MET A 432 -10.04 -34.46 -7.70
C MET A 432 -8.70 -34.59 -6.96
N TRP A 433 -7.58 -34.73 -7.68
CA TRP A 433 -6.26 -34.77 -7.07
C TRP A 433 -5.87 -33.44 -6.44
N VAL A 434 -6.16 -32.32 -7.10
CA VAL A 434 -5.88 -30.94 -6.63
C VAL A 434 -6.61 -30.60 -5.33
N ALA A 435 -7.76 -31.23 -5.05
CA ALA A 435 -8.47 -31.09 -3.78
C ALA A 435 -7.70 -31.69 -2.58
N MET A 436 -6.88 -32.73 -2.80
CA MET A 436 -6.14 -33.43 -1.75
C MET A 436 -5.14 -32.51 -1.01
N PRO A 437 -4.23 -31.78 -1.68
CA PRO A 437 -3.31 -30.87 -0.99
C PRO A 437 -3.99 -29.91 -0.02
N GLY A 438 -5.04 -29.21 -0.47
CA GLY A 438 -5.76 -28.24 0.36
C GLY A 438 -6.43 -28.90 1.57
N ALA A 439 -7.02 -30.09 1.38
CA ALA A 439 -7.60 -30.87 2.47
C ALA A 439 -6.54 -31.29 3.52
N ILE A 440 -5.36 -31.74 3.09
CA ILE A 440 -4.28 -32.11 4.02
C ILE A 440 -3.81 -30.91 4.82
N LEU A 441 -3.68 -29.73 4.20
CA LEU A 441 -3.32 -28.50 4.92
C LEU A 441 -4.29 -28.26 6.08
N GLN A 442 -5.60 -28.37 5.83
CA GLN A 442 -6.60 -28.21 6.88
C GLN A 442 -6.53 -29.31 7.96
N PHE A 443 -6.44 -30.59 7.58
CA PHE A 443 -6.46 -31.69 8.55
C PHE A 443 -5.18 -31.77 9.41
N VAL A 444 -4.02 -31.44 8.84
CA VAL A 444 -2.72 -31.60 9.51
C VAL A 444 -2.31 -30.34 10.28
N TRP A 445 -2.59 -29.15 9.74
CA TRP A 445 -2.21 -27.87 10.34
C TRP A 445 -3.37 -27.06 10.92
N GLY A 446 -4.62 -27.46 10.67
CA GLY A 446 -5.79 -26.71 11.13
C GLY A 446 -5.96 -25.37 10.42
N VAL A 447 -5.54 -25.28 9.15
CA VAL A 447 -5.64 -24.06 8.35
C VAL A 447 -7.10 -23.66 8.21
N LYS A 448 -7.42 -22.44 8.63
CA LYS A 448 -8.72 -21.80 8.45
C LYS A 448 -8.65 -20.92 7.21
N VAL A 449 -9.57 -21.15 6.28
CA VAL A 449 -9.72 -20.34 5.08
C VAL A 449 -11.05 -19.61 5.17
N ARG A 450 -11.00 -18.28 5.17
CA ARG A 450 -12.18 -17.42 5.11
C ARG A 450 -12.29 -16.82 3.73
N VAL A 451 -13.45 -16.94 3.10
CA VAL A 451 -13.69 -16.39 1.76
C VAL A 451 -14.93 -15.51 1.83
N VAL A 452 -14.78 -14.23 1.47
CA VAL A 452 -15.87 -13.26 1.41
C VAL A 452 -15.97 -12.65 0.02
N GLY A 453 -17.19 -12.29 -0.40
CA GLY A 453 -17.45 -11.58 -1.66
C GLY A 453 -18.32 -12.38 -2.64
N HIS A 454 -18.05 -12.22 -3.93
CA HIS A 454 -18.89 -12.77 -4.99
C HIS A 454 -18.51 -14.22 -5.35
N LYS A 455 -19.51 -15.03 -5.72
CA LYS A 455 -19.29 -16.41 -6.16
C LYS A 455 -18.56 -16.41 -7.51
N ILE A 456 -17.52 -17.25 -7.62
CA ILE A 456 -16.89 -17.57 -8.90
C ILE A 456 -17.77 -18.62 -9.62
N GLU A 457 -18.33 -18.24 -10.75
CA GLU A 457 -19.19 -19.13 -11.55
C GLU A 457 -18.34 -20.09 -12.39
N HIS A 458 -18.33 -21.39 -12.04
CA HIS A 458 -17.64 -22.40 -12.85
C HIS A 458 -18.26 -22.57 -14.24
N ALA A 459 -19.54 -22.19 -14.39
CA ALA A 459 -20.30 -22.31 -15.63
C ALA A 459 -19.95 -21.25 -16.68
N ASP A 460 -19.24 -20.19 -16.33
CA ASP A 460 -18.84 -19.12 -17.26
C ASP A 460 -17.30 -19.07 -17.39
N PRO A 461 -16.75 -18.84 -18.60
CA PRO A 461 -15.32 -18.66 -18.76
C PRO A 461 -14.90 -17.29 -18.21
N ALA A 462 -13.81 -17.27 -17.45
CA ALA A 462 -13.39 -16.08 -16.72
C ALA A 462 -11.88 -15.98 -16.55
N LEU A 463 -11.41 -14.75 -16.32
CA LEU A 463 -10.05 -14.47 -15.87
C LEU A 463 -10.09 -14.14 -14.37
N ILE A 464 -9.19 -14.73 -13.59
CA ILE A 464 -8.99 -14.44 -12.17
C ILE A 464 -7.66 -13.73 -12.04
N ILE A 465 -7.64 -12.55 -11.41
CA ILE A 465 -6.42 -11.82 -11.06
C ILE A 465 -6.24 -11.81 -9.55
N MET A 466 -5.04 -12.13 -9.08
CA MET A 466 -4.74 -12.22 -7.64
C MET A 466 -3.40 -11.55 -7.30
N ASN A 467 -3.28 -10.94 -6.11
CA ASN A 467 -1.97 -10.54 -5.58
C ASN A 467 -1.13 -11.77 -5.23
N HIS A 468 0.18 -11.68 -5.42
CA HIS A 468 1.09 -12.82 -5.27
C HIS A 468 2.02 -12.62 -4.08
N ARG A 469 1.54 -12.94 -2.88
CA ARG A 469 2.32 -12.75 -1.66
C ARG A 469 3.34 -13.86 -1.41
N THR A 470 3.01 -15.12 -1.66
CA THR A 470 3.89 -16.27 -1.40
C THR A 470 3.96 -17.20 -2.60
N ARG A 471 4.99 -18.05 -2.67
CA ARG A 471 5.07 -19.09 -3.71
C ARG A 471 3.99 -20.16 -3.57
N LEU A 472 3.24 -20.17 -2.47
CA LEU A 472 2.22 -21.16 -2.14
C LEU A 472 0.79 -20.64 -2.35
N ASP A 473 0.60 -19.40 -2.82
CA ASP A 473 -0.74 -18.79 -2.91
C ASP A 473 -1.72 -19.63 -3.77
N TRP A 474 -1.25 -20.24 -4.86
CA TRP A 474 -2.06 -21.14 -5.68
C TRP A 474 -2.57 -22.36 -4.89
N LEU A 475 -1.74 -22.93 -4.03
CA LEU A 475 -2.07 -24.08 -3.20
C LEU A 475 -3.14 -23.72 -2.17
N TYR A 476 -2.99 -22.54 -1.54
CA TYR A 476 -3.99 -22.03 -0.61
C TYR A 476 -5.30 -21.67 -1.32
N PHE A 477 -5.21 -21.14 -2.53
CA PHE A 477 -6.38 -20.73 -3.29
C PHE A 477 -7.25 -21.90 -3.73
N TRP A 478 -6.68 -23.08 -4.00
CA TRP A 478 -7.49 -24.29 -4.24
C TRP A 478 -8.40 -24.63 -3.06
N THR A 479 -7.97 -24.37 -1.83
CA THR A 479 -8.81 -24.55 -0.64
C THR A 479 -10.00 -23.59 -0.65
N ALA A 480 -9.78 -22.34 -1.08
CA ALA A 480 -10.83 -21.34 -1.24
C ALA A 480 -11.79 -21.68 -2.39
N LEU A 481 -11.27 -22.08 -3.56
CA LEU A 481 -12.08 -22.51 -4.70
C LEU A 481 -13.00 -23.68 -4.34
N TYR A 482 -12.47 -24.70 -3.64
CA TYR A 482 -13.28 -25.83 -3.20
C TYR A 482 -14.37 -25.42 -2.21
N GLN A 483 -14.10 -24.46 -1.33
CA GLN A 483 -15.07 -23.93 -0.36
C GLN A 483 -16.19 -23.14 -1.04
N ILE A 484 -15.90 -22.47 -2.16
CA ILE A 484 -16.91 -21.77 -2.98
C ILE A 484 -17.73 -22.78 -3.79
N ASP A 485 -17.05 -23.67 -4.52
CA ASP A 485 -17.64 -24.69 -5.38
C ASP A 485 -16.56 -25.73 -5.78
N PRO A 486 -16.67 -27.01 -5.36
CA PRO A 486 -15.70 -28.05 -5.71
C PRO A 486 -15.42 -28.23 -7.20
N TRP A 487 -16.39 -27.90 -8.07
CA TRP A 487 -16.20 -27.97 -9.52
C TRP A 487 -15.21 -26.95 -10.06
N LEU A 488 -14.92 -25.87 -9.32
CA LEU A 488 -13.89 -24.90 -9.72
C LEU A 488 -12.50 -25.54 -9.82
N LEU A 489 -12.21 -26.59 -9.05
CA LEU A 489 -10.92 -27.31 -9.17
C LEU A 489 -10.80 -28.13 -10.47
N VAL A 490 -11.92 -28.40 -11.13
CA VAL A 490 -11.96 -29.11 -12.43
C VAL A 490 -11.72 -28.12 -13.57
N SER A 491 -12.21 -26.89 -13.44
CA SER A 491 -12.19 -25.86 -14.48
C SER A 491 -11.09 -24.80 -14.31
N GLU A 492 -10.40 -24.74 -13.17
CA GLU A 492 -9.30 -23.80 -12.96
C GLU A 492 -8.08 -24.13 -13.81
N LYS A 493 -7.42 -23.10 -14.35
CA LYS A 493 -6.16 -23.17 -15.10
C LYS A 493 -5.18 -22.12 -14.61
N ILE A 494 -3.97 -22.55 -14.22
CA ILE A 494 -2.97 -21.65 -13.66
C ILE A 494 -1.88 -21.32 -14.69
N THR A 495 -1.42 -20.07 -14.72
CA THR A 495 -0.16 -19.70 -15.37
C THR A 495 1.04 -20.03 -14.48
N LEU A 496 1.93 -20.91 -14.95
CA LEU A 496 3.04 -21.48 -14.20
C LEU A 496 4.40 -21.16 -14.83
N LYS A 497 5.47 -21.27 -14.03
CA LYS A 497 6.84 -21.18 -14.54
C LYS A 497 7.17 -22.40 -15.40
N GLY A 498 7.72 -22.19 -16.59
CA GLY A 498 7.97 -23.24 -17.58
C GLY A 498 8.82 -24.42 -17.10
N ILE A 499 9.72 -24.20 -16.13
CA ILE A 499 10.53 -25.28 -15.55
C ILE A 499 9.70 -26.35 -14.82
N LEU A 500 8.48 -26.02 -14.36
CA LEU A 500 7.64 -26.94 -13.59
C LEU A 500 7.11 -28.11 -14.43
N LYS A 501 7.05 -27.98 -15.76
CA LYS A 501 6.62 -29.08 -16.65
C LYS A 501 7.55 -30.29 -16.62
N TYR A 502 8.81 -30.10 -16.20
CA TYR A 502 9.80 -31.16 -16.10
C TYR A 502 9.74 -31.93 -14.77
N VAL A 503 8.90 -31.51 -13.82
CA VAL A 503 8.75 -32.20 -12.53
C VAL A 503 7.94 -33.50 -12.73
N PRO A 504 8.52 -34.68 -12.46
CA PRO A 504 7.80 -35.95 -12.59
C PRO A 504 6.55 -36.00 -11.69
N GLY A 505 5.48 -36.60 -12.19
CA GLY A 505 4.18 -36.64 -11.52
C GLY A 505 3.41 -35.34 -11.69
N ALA A 506 3.63 -34.37 -10.80
CA ALA A 506 2.87 -33.13 -10.77
C ALA A 506 2.97 -32.31 -12.07
N GLY A 507 4.17 -32.18 -12.66
CA GLY A 507 4.36 -31.46 -13.94
C GLY A 507 3.66 -32.17 -15.11
N TRP A 508 3.69 -33.51 -15.15
CA TRP A 508 2.97 -34.30 -16.14
C TRP A 508 1.46 -34.16 -16.00
N ALA A 509 0.95 -34.21 -14.76
CA ALA A 509 -0.47 -34.03 -14.47
C ALA A 509 -0.95 -32.63 -14.86
N MET A 510 -0.16 -31.58 -14.61
CA MET A 510 -0.46 -30.21 -15.05
C MET A 510 -0.41 -30.05 -16.59
N GLY A 511 0.51 -30.75 -17.27
CA GLY A 511 0.56 -30.80 -18.74
C GLY A 511 -0.67 -31.50 -19.33
N CYS A 512 -1.04 -32.67 -18.81
CA CYS A 512 -2.33 -33.31 -19.12
C CYS A 512 -3.51 -32.39 -18.76
N ASN A 513 -3.36 -31.62 -17.68
CA ASN A 513 -4.19 -30.51 -17.18
C ASN A 513 -4.55 -29.47 -18.25
N ALA A 514 -3.65 -29.28 -19.22
CA ALA A 514 -3.56 -28.09 -20.07
C ALA A 514 -3.37 -26.80 -19.26
N PHE A 515 -2.57 -26.85 -18.19
CA PHE A 515 -2.09 -25.63 -17.51
C PHE A 515 -1.11 -24.86 -18.40
N VAL A 516 -0.97 -23.55 -18.16
CA VAL A 516 -0.21 -22.67 -19.05
C VAL A 516 1.21 -22.48 -18.53
N PHE A 517 2.20 -23.07 -19.20
CA PHE A 517 3.63 -22.93 -18.86
C PHE A 517 4.27 -21.74 -19.60
N LEU A 518 4.81 -20.78 -18.83
CA LEU A 518 5.41 -19.53 -19.34
C LEU A 518 6.92 -19.45 -19.06
N ASP A 519 7.68 -18.95 -20.04
CA ASP A 519 9.13 -18.70 -19.93
C ASP A 519 9.46 -17.39 -19.21
N ARG A 520 8.43 -16.58 -18.88
CA ARG A 520 8.53 -15.24 -18.29
C ARG A 520 9.15 -14.21 -19.24
N SER A 521 8.93 -14.39 -20.54
CA SER A 521 9.24 -13.42 -21.59
C SER A 521 8.05 -13.31 -22.53
N PHE A 522 7.52 -12.09 -22.69
CA PHE A 522 6.32 -11.88 -23.48
C PHE A 522 6.51 -12.26 -24.94
N GLU A 523 7.69 -12.00 -25.51
CA GLU A 523 8.02 -12.34 -26.90
C GLU A 523 7.90 -13.84 -27.18
N SER A 524 8.38 -14.69 -26.26
CA SER A 524 8.31 -16.15 -26.41
C SER A 524 6.94 -16.73 -26.00
N ASP A 525 6.25 -16.07 -25.09
CA ASP A 525 5.03 -16.60 -24.47
C ASP A 525 3.73 -16.15 -25.18
N ARG A 526 3.76 -15.06 -25.95
CA ARG A 526 2.60 -14.52 -26.67
C ARG A 526 1.87 -15.59 -27.49
N THR A 527 2.59 -16.28 -28.37
CA THR A 527 2.01 -17.31 -29.24
C THR A 527 1.48 -18.51 -28.45
N LYS A 528 2.10 -18.83 -27.30
CA LYS A 528 1.63 -19.92 -26.43
C LYS A 528 0.31 -19.56 -25.77
N LEU A 529 0.19 -18.33 -25.27
CA LEU A 529 -1.05 -17.81 -24.68
C LEU A 529 -2.19 -17.79 -25.70
N ASP A 530 -1.93 -17.28 -26.91
CA ASP A 530 -2.90 -17.27 -28.01
C ASP A 530 -3.45 -18.69 -28.27
N ARG A 531 -2.56 -19.67 -28.49
CA ARG A 531 -2.96 -21.06 -28.77
C ARG A 531 -3.69 -21.74 -27.62
N MET A 532 -3.29 -21.48 -26.38
CA MET A 532 -3.97 -22.04 -25.20
C MET A 532 -5.38 -21.49 -25.06
N ILE A 533 -5.57 -20.18 -25.21
CA ILE A 533 -6.88 -19.53 -25.10
C ILE A 533 -7.80 -19.99 -26.24
N ASP A 534 -7.26 -20.13 -27.45
CA ASP A 534 -8.01 -20.70 -28.58
C ASP A 534 -8.45 -22.13 -28.29
N TYR A 535 -7.54 -22.97 -27.81
CA TYR A 535 -7.85 -24.36 -27.43
C TYR A 535 -8.91 -24.44 -26.33
N TYR A 536 -8.86 -23.56 -25.33
CA TYR A 536 -9.88 -23.47 -24.29
C TYR A 536 -11.26 -23.16 -24.88
N ALA A 537 -11.34 -22.15 -25.74
CA ALA A 537 -12.58 -21.80 -26.43
C ALA A 537 -13.12 -22.94 -27.31
N ASP A 538 -12.23 -23.61 -28.05
CA ASP A 538 -12.58 -24.68 -28.99
C ASP A 538 -12.96 -26.00 -28.29
N SER A 539 -12.52 -26.19 -27.05
CA SER A 539 -12.82 -27.40 -26.27
C SER A 539 -14.29 -27.53 -25.87
N GLY A 540 -15.03 -26.41 -25.84
CA GLY A 540 -16.41 -26.33 -25.39
C GLY A 540 -16.61 -26.41 -23.86
N PHE A 541 -15.52 -26.39 -23.07
CA PHE A 541 -15.57 -26.28 -21.62
C PHE A 541 -15.38 -24.82 -21.18
N ASN A 542 -15.82 -24.49 -19.96
CA ASN A 542 -15.68 -23.15 -19.39
C ASN A 542 -14.58 -23.17 -18.33
N TYR A 543 -13.48 -22.48 -18.62
CA TYR A 543 -12.30 -22.46 -17.76
C TYR A 543 -12.13 -21.12 -17.05
N GLN A 544 -11.64 -21.18 -15.81
CA GLN A 544 -11.26 -20.00 -15.02
C GLN A 544 -9.74 -19.91 -14.97
N MET A 545 -9.17 -18.94 -15.66
CA MET A 545 -7.72 -18.78 -15.77
C MET A 545 -7.19 -17.91 -14.64
N LEU A 546 -6.27 -18.40 -13.82
CA LEU A 546 -5.60 -17.64 -12.76
C LEU A 546 -4.32 -16.98 -13.29
N LEU A 547 -4.25 -15.66 -13.11
CA LEU A 547 -3.11 -14.81 -13.42
C LEU A 547 -2.66 -14.06 -12.16
N PHE A 548 -1.35 -13.96 -11.99
CA PHE A 548 -0.70 -13.07 -11.02
C PHE A 548 -0.06 -11.90 -11.76
N PRO A 549 -0.73 -10.74 -11.90
CA PRO A 549 -0.19 -9.59 -12.63
C PRO A 549 1.16 -9.09 -12.13
N GLU A 550 1.52 -9.32 -10.86
CA GLU A 550 2.85 -9.00 -10.30
C GLU A 550 4.00 -9.74 -11.02
N GLY A 551 3.70 -10.90 -11.62
CA GLY A 551 4.64 -11.74 -12.38
C GLY A 551 5.67 -12.49 -11.53
N THR A 552 5.72 -12.24 -10.22
CA THR A 552 6.55 -12.96 -9.24
C THR A 552 5.94 -12.76 -7.85
N ASP A 553 6.27 -13.66 -6.92
CA ASP A 553 5.89 -13.52 -5.52
C ASP A 553 6.63 -12.35 -4.86
N LYS A 554 5.95 -11.68 -3.93
CA LYS A 554 6.54 -10.64 -3.09
C LYS A 554 7.51 -11.27 -2.10
N CYS A 555 8.79 -11.07 -2.36
CA CYS A 555 9.91 -11.39 -1.47
C CYS A 555 10.83 -10.17 -1.33
N PRO A 556 11.81 -10.13 -0.41
CA PRO A 556 12.69 -8.98 -0.24
C PRO A 556 13.40 -8.56 -1.53
N LEU A 557 13.84 -9.53 -2.35
CA LEU A 557 14.49 -9.26 -3.62
C LEU A 557 13.54 -8.65 -4.66
N ALA A 558 12.32 -9.19 -4.78
CA ALA A 558 11.33 -8.68 -5.71
C ALA A 558 10.80 -7.31 -5.29
N THR A 559 10.64 -7.09 -3.98
CA THR A 559 10.25 -5.81 -3.39
C THR A 559 11.30 -4.74 -3.68
N GLY A 560 12.59 -5.01 -3.46
CA GLY A 560 13.67 -4.07 -3.81
C GLY A 560 13.75 -3.74 -5.31
N ARG A 561 13.44 -4.70 -6.20
CA ARG A 561 13.33 -4.44 -7.64
C ARG A 561 12.13 -3.57 -7.99
N SER A 562 10.97 -3.84 -7.37
CA SER A 562 9.75 -3.06 -7.54
C SER A 562 9.92 -1.63 -7.01
N GLU A 563 10.58 -1.45 -5.86
CA GLU A 563 10.98 -0.16 -5.29
C GLU A 563 11.85 0.66 -6.23
N LYS A 564 12.90 0.03 -6.78
CA LYS A 564 13.78 0.69 -7.74
C LYS A 564 13.01 1.15 -8.98
N HIS A 565 12.17 0.27 -9.53
CA HIS A 565 11.31 0.59 -10.66
C HIS A 565 10.36 1.76 -10.36
N ALA A 566 9.70 1.71 -9.19
CA ALA A 566 8.81 2.77 -8.75
C ALA A 566 9.54 4.11 -8.61
N LYS A 567 10.73 4.10 -8.01
CA LYS A 567 11.58 5.30 -7.87
C LYS A 567 11.99 5.89 -9.23
N GLU A 568 12.41 5.05 -10.17
CA GLU A 568 12.81 5.46 -11.52
C GLU A 568 11.64 6.05 -12.33
N LYS A 569 10.45 5.46 -12.19
CA LYS A 569 9.23 5.90 -12.88
C LYS A 569 8.43 6.95 -12.13
N GLY A 570 8.86 7.32 -10.91
CA GLY A 570 8.14 8.25 -10.05
C GLY A 570 6.79 7.72 -9.57
N LEU A 571 6.61 6.40 -9.50
CA LEU A 571 5.41 5.72 -9.02
C LEU A 571 5.42 5.62 -7.49
N THR A 572 4.22 5.48 -6.92
CA THR A 572 3.98 5.17 -5.51
C THR A 572 4.72 3.92 -5.06
N HIS A 573 5.26 3.92 -3.84
CA HIS A 573 5.77 2.72 -3.20
C HIS A 573 4.63 1.89 -2.60
N TYR A 574 4.58 0.59 -2.90
CA TYR A 574 3.59 -0.33 -2.33
C TYR A 574 4.21 -1.19 -1.24
N ASP A 575 3.56 -1.25 -0.08
CA ASP A 575 4.02 -1.98 1.09
C ASP A 575 3.61 -3.46 1.02
N TYR A 576 2.42 -3.78 0.51
CA TYR A 576 1.81 -5.12 0.57
C TYR A 576 1.76 -5.86 -0.77
N VAL A 577 1.79 -5.16 -1.90
CA VAL A 577 1.87 -5.76 -3.26
C VAL A 577 3.10 -5.30 -4.04
N LEU A 578 3.42 -5.97 -5.14
CA LEU A 578 4.33 -5.45 -6.17
C LEU A 578 3.53 -4.69 -7.25
N HIS A 579 4.21 -3.82 -8.00
CA HIS A 579 3.59 -3.17 -9.16
C HIS A 579 3.19 -4.21 -10.23
N ALA A 580 1.94 -4.15 -10.69
CA ALA A 580 1.42 -5.05 -11.71
C ALA A 580 2.11 -4.84 -13.07
N ARG A 581 2.32 -5.95 -13.79
CA ARG A 581 2.77 -5.98 -15.17
C ARG A 581 1.55 -6.08 -16.09
N THR A 582 1.36 -5.08 -16.94
CA THR A 582 0.15 -4.93 -17.74
C THR A 582 0.15 -5.78 -19.02
N THR A 583 1.30 -6.01 -19.64
CA THR A 583 1.40 -6.62 -20.97
C THR A 583 0.70 -7.98 -21.08
N GLY A 584 0.94 -8.89 -20.13
CA GLY A 584 0.32 -10.21 -20.13
C GLY A 584 -1.19 -10.16 -19.87
N PHE A 585 -1.62 -9.33 -18.92
CA PHE A 585 -3.04 -9.12 -18.60
C PHE A 585 -3.81 -8.58 -19.81
N VAL A 586 -3.31 -7.49 -20.42
CA VAL A 586 -3.92 -6.88 -21.61
C VAL A 586 -4.05 -7.91 -22.73
N HIS A 587 -2.97 -8.63 -23.03
CA HIS A 587 -2.96 -9.61 -24.11
C HIS A 587 -3.97 -10.75 -23.88
N ILE A 588 -4.05 -11.30 -22.66
CA ILE A 588 -5.00 -12.37 -22.33
C ILE A 588 -6.44 -11.86 -22.46
N VAL A 589 -6.77 -10.71 -21.89
CA VAL A 589 -8.11 -10.11 -21.97
C VAL A 589 -8.53 -9.90 -23.42
N GLN A 590 -7.65 -9.30 -24.24
CA GLN A 590 -7.95 -9.06 -25.65
C GLN A 590 -8.13 -10.35 -26.43
N ARG A 591 -7.31 -11.36 -26.18
CA ARG A 591 -7.43 -12.65 -26.88
C ARG A 591 -8.73 -13.37 -26.51
N MET A 592 -9.08 -13.39 -25.22
CA MET A 592 -10.33 -14.00 -24.77
C MET A 592 -11.55 -13.24 -25.33
N ARG A 593 -11.53 -11.90 -25.39
CA ARG A 593 -12.57 -11.08 -26.05
C ARG A 593 -12.71 -11.42 -27.52
N LYS A 594 -11.59 -11.51 -28.25
CA LYS A 594 -11.57 -11.87 -29.67
C LYS A 594 -12.20 -13.25 -29.94
N ARG A 595 -12.07 -14.19 -29.01
CA ARG A 595 -12.70 -15.52 -29.08
C ARG A 595 -14.11 -15.58 -28.50
N GLY A 596 -14.64 -14.50 -27.95
CA GLY A 596 -15.92 -14.51 -27.23
C GLY A 596 -15.91 -15.42 -26.00
N TYR A 597 -14.73 -15.66 -25.41
CA TYR A 597 -14.49 -16.68 -24.38
C TYR A 597 -14.16 -16.05 -23.02
N ILE A 598 -14.78 -14.92 -22.70
CA ILE A 598 -14.69 -14.30 -21.38
C ILE A 598 -15.97 -13.55 -21.10
N LYS A 599 -16.52 -13.74 -19.91
CA LYS A 599 -17.70 -13.02 -19.43
C LYS A 599 -17.42 -12.20 -18.18
N TRP A 600 -16.55 -12.72 -17.31
CA TRP A 600 -16.23 -12.12 -16.02
C TRP A 600 -14.73 -12.00 -15.81
N LEU A 601 -14.34 -10.94 -15.10
CA LEU A 601 -13.05 -10.81 -14.44
C LEU A 601 -13.28 -10.92 -12.93
N TYR A 602 -12.58 -11.80 -12.24
CA TYR A 602 -12.62 -11.90 -10.78
C TYR A 602 -11.34 -11.31 -10.19
N ASP A 603 -11.51 -10.27 -9.39
CA ASP A 603 -10.44 -9.72 -8.57
C ASP A 603 -10.39 -10.43 -7.22
N VAL A 604 -9.30 -11.13 -6.94
CA VAL A 604 -9.10 -11.87 -5.70
C VAL A 604 -8.00 -11.19 -4.90
N THR A 605 -8.30 -10.79 -3.67
CA THR A 605 -7.29 -10.31 -2.72
C THR A 605 -7.05 -11.37 -1.65
N ILE A 606 -5.81 -11.83 -1.50
CA ILE A 606 -5.37 -12.75 -0.43
C ILE A 606 -4.64 -11.97 0.66
N GLY A 607 -4.96 -12.25 1.93
CA GLY A 607 -4.28 -11.73 3.12
C GLY A 607 -4.08 -12.84 4.17
N PHE A 608 -3.05 -12.70 4.99
CA PHE A 608 -2.70 -13.66 6.04
C PHE A 608 -2.98 -13.08 7.42
N GLY A 609 -3.71 -13.78 8.28
CA GLY A 609 -4.06 -13.27 9.61
C GLY A 609 -3.00 -13.55 10.68
N ASP A 610 -2.27 -14.66 10.57
CA ASP A 610 -1.38 -15.13 11.63
C ASP A 610 0.11 -15.12 11.27
N ALA A 611 0.46 -15.60 10.07
CA ALA A 611 1.83 -15.84 9.67
C ALA A 611 1.96 -15.92 8.14
N ILE A 612 3.17 -15.68 7.63
CA ILE A 612 3.48 -15.86 6.21
C ILE A 612 4.49 -16.98 6.05
N VAL A 613 4.21 -17.93 5.16
CA VAL A 613 5.14 -19.01 4.77
C VAL A 613 5.54 -18.78 3.32
N GLN A 614 6.78 -18.36 3.09
CA GLN A 614 7.20 -17.83 1.78
C GLN A 614 7.25 -18.91 0.69
N SER A 615 7.70 -20.13 1.03
CA SER A 615 8.12 -21.12 0.04
C SER A 615 7.72 -22.55 0.38
N GLU A 616 7.69 -23.39 -0.65
CA GLU A 616 7.48 -24.84 -0.56
C GLU A 616 8.55 -25.50 0.32
N VAL A 617 9.76 -24.94 0.36
CA VAL A 617 10.84 -25.40 1.26
C VAL A 617 10.42 -25.22 2.72
N ASP A 618 9.92 -24.04 3.08
CA ASP A 618 9.47 -23.77 4.45
C ASP A 618 8.31 -24.69 4.87
N LEU A 619 7.38 -24.96 3.96
CA LEU A 619 6.29 -25.91 4.19
C LEU A 619 6.78 -27.35 4.33
N ILE A 620 7.61 -27.83 3.40
CA ILE A 620 8.01 -29.24 3.33
C ILE A 620 9.12 -29.59 4.33
N THR A 621 10.18 -28.79 4.40
CA THR A 621 11.37 -29.16 5.19
C THR A 621 11.25 -28.76 6.66
N HIS A 622 10.47 -27.71 6.94
CA HIS A 622 10.28 -27.17 8.29
C HIS A 622 8.87 -27.41 8.84
N GLY A 623 7.91 -27.84 8.01
CA GLY A 623 6.53 -28.09 8.44
C GLY A 623 5.78 -26.82 8.82
N LEU A 624 6.15 -25.68 8.26
CA LEU A 624 5.53 -24.39 8.54
C LEU A 624 4.30 -24.20 7.66
N CYS A 625 3.18 -23.79 8.25
CA CYS A 625 1.96 -23.49 7.50
C CYS A 625 1.24 -22.32 8.18
N PRO A 626 0.71 -21.33 7.45
CA PRO A 626 -0.18 -20.31 8.02
C PRO A 626 -1.47 -20.98 8.50
N LYS A 627 -2.07 -20.46 9.56
CA LYS A 627 -3.33 -20.97 10.12
C LYS A 627 -4.54 -20.13 9.77
N ASP A 628 -4.37 -18.86 9.42
CA ASP A 628 -5.46 -17.98 9.03
C ASP A 628 -5.18 -17.33 7.67
N ILE A 629 -5.94 -17.75 6.66
CA ILE A 629 -5.84 -17.24 5.29
C ILE A 629 -7.20 -16.70 4.89
N GLN A 630 -7.20 -15.46 4.40
CA GLN A 630 -8.43 -14.77 4.07
C GLN A 630 -8.42 -14.29 2.62
N TYR A 631 -9.60 -14.37 1.99
CA TYR A 631 -9.82 -13.98 0.61
C TYR A 631 -11.00 -13.03 0.50
N GLN A 632 -10.84 -11.96 -0.29
CA GLN A 632 -11.96 -11.17 -0.80
C GLN A 632 -12.06 -11.34 -2.31
N ILE A 633 -13.27 -11.62 -2.80
CA ILE A 633 -13.54 -11.83 -4.23
C ILE A 633 -14.52 -10.77 -4.76
N VAL A 634 -14.11 -10.04 -5.78
CA VAL A 634 -14.95 -9.06 -6.47
C VAL A 634 -15.18 -9.50 -7.91
N LYS A 635 -16.46 -9.64 -8.30
CA LYS A 635 -16.86 -10.02 -9.66
C LYS A 635 -17.06 -8.77 -10.51
N ILE A 636 -16.38 -8.71 -11.65
CA ILE A 636 -16.38 -7.55 -12.56
C ILE A 636 -16.89 -8.02 -13.93
N PRO A 637 -17.94 -7.41 -14.50
CA PRO A 637 -18.37 -7.68 -15.87
C PRO A 637 -17.25 -7.33 -16.87
N ILE A 638 -16.99 -8.20 -17.85
CA ILE A 638 -15.92 -7.91 -18.83
C ILE A 638 -16.21 -6.65 -19.67
N ASP A 639 -17.49 -6.33 -19.84
CA ASP A 639 -17.98 -5.17 -20.60
C ASP A 639 -17.76 -3.85 -19.86
N SER A 640 -17.54 -3.86 -18.54
CA SER A 640 -17.23 -2.65 -17.77
C SER A 640 -15.74 -2.26 -17.84
N LEU A 641 -14.89 -3.11 -18.41
CA LEU A 641 -13.45 -2.83 -18.57
C LEU A 641 -13.18 -2.08 -19.89
N PRO A 642 -12.18 -1.18 -19.93
CA PRO A 642 -11.79 -0.50 -21.16
C PRO A 642 -11.53 -1.45 -22.34
N ILE A 643 -11.84 -1.01 -23.56
CA ILE A 643 -11.70 -1.83 -24.77
C ILE A 643 -10.27 -1.77 -25.32
N ASP A 644 -9.59 -0.64 -25.19
CA ASP A 644 -8.24 -0.43 -25.71
C ASP A 644 -7.14 -0.90 -24.75
N ASP A 645 -5.98 -1.23 -25.32
CA ASP A 645 -4.83 -1.77 -24.58
C ASP A 645 -4.30 -0.82 -23.51
N ASN A 646 -4.26 0.49 -23.81
CA ASN A 646 -3.76 1.50 -22.88
C ASN A 646 -4.74 1.72 -21.73
N GLY A 647 -6.04 1.75 -22.03
CA GLY A 647 -7.12 1.80 -21.06
C GLY A 647 -7.08 0.61 -20.10
N LEU A 648 -6.92 -0.62 -20.60
CA LEU A 648 -6.78 -1.82 -19.77
C LEU A 648 -5.52 -1.78 -18.88
N ALA A 649 -4.39 -1.33 -19.44
CA ALA A 649 -3.15 -1.18 -18.68
C ALA A 649 -3.30 -0.16 -17.54
N LYS A 650 -3.92 0.99 -17.83
CA LYS A 650 -4.20 2.04 -16.84
C LYS A 650 -5.17 1.53 -15.76
N TRP A 651 -6.24 0.86 -16.17
CA TRP A 651 -7.21 0.24 -15.26
C TRP A 651 -6.53 -0.72 -14.29
N LEU A 652 -5.64 -1.59 -14.78
CA LEU A 652 -4.95 -2.55 -13.92
C LEU A 652 -4.05 -1.85 -12.88
N HIS A 653 -3.35 -0.78 -13.27
CA HIS A 653 -2.52 0.00 -12.34
C HIS A 653 -3.36 0.66 -11.24
N GLU A 654 -4.45 1.34 -11.60
CA GLU A 654 -5.37 1.96 -10.64
C GLU A 654 -6.04 0.91 -9.74
N HIS A 655 -6.36 -0.25 -10.30
CA HIS A 655 -6.94 -1.36 -9.55
C HIS A 655 -5.95 -1.97 -8.56
N TRP A 656 -4.66 -2.06 -8.93
CA TRP A 656 -3.60 -2.52 -8.02
C TRP A 656 -3.32 -1.53 -6.89
N GLU A 657 -3.42 -0.22 -7.13
CA GLU A 657 -3.34 0.81 -6.10
C GLU A 657 -4.47 0.64 -5.06
N LYS A 658 -5.71 0.42 -5.52
CA LYS A 658 -6.84 0.12 -4.62
C LYS A 658 -6.63 -1.18 -3.85
N LYS A 659 -5.99 -2.19 -4.45
CA LYS A 659 -5.67 -3.46 -3.78
C LYS A 659 -4.61 -3.29 -2.70
N GLU A 660 -3.59 -2.47 -2.94
CA GLU A 660 -2.60 -2.07 -1.94
C GLU A 660 -3.30 -1.43 -0.73
N GLU A 661 -4.20 -0.47 -0.96
CA GLU A 661 -4.93 0.19 0.13
C GLU A 661 -5.84 -0.77 0.89
N LYS A 662 -6.51 -1.69 0.17
CA LYS A 662 -7.33 -2.73 0.79
C LYS A 662 -6.53 -3.62 1.73
N LEU A 663 -5.32 -4.04 1.33
CA LEU A 663 -4.42 -4.83 2.16
C LEU A 663 -3.89 -4.00 3.33
N ARG A 664 -3.58 -2.73 3.10
CA ARG A 664 -3.20 -1.78 4.14
C ARG A 664 -4.28 -1.70 5.23
N LEU A 665 -5.54 -1.53 4.85
CA LEU A 665 -6.67 -1.53 5.79
C LEU A 665 -6.86 -2.87 6.49
N PHE A 666 -6.68 -3.99 5.79
CA PHE A 666 -6.76 -5.33 6.37
C PHE A 666 -5.72 -5.52 7.50
N TYR A 667 -4.48 -5.08 7.27
CA TYR A 667 -3.39 -5.22 8.22
C TYR A 667 -3.33 -4.15 9.32
N CYS A 668 -4.02 -3.02 9.16
CA CYS A 668 -4.00 -1.91 10.13
C CYS A 668 -5.17 -1.93 11.14
N ARG A 669 -6.09 -2.89 11.10
CA ARG A 669 -7.21 -2.94 12.07
C ARG A 669 -6.71 -3.40 13.45
N GLU A 670 -7.05 -2.65 14.50
CA GLU A 670 -6.68 -2.89 15.90
C GLU A 670 -7.28 -4.18 16.50
N ASP A 671 -8.34 -4.72 15.89
CA ASP A 671 -9.11 -5.82 16.48
C ASP A 671 -8.53 -7.19 16.08
N ALA A 672 -7.59 -7.68 16.91
CA ALA A 672 -6.90 -8.96 16.72
C ALA A 672 -7.84 -10.18 16.65
N GLU A 673 -9.12 -10.04 17.04
CA GLU A 673 -10.13 -11.09 16.93
C GLU A 673 -10.92 -11.06 15.61
N ARG A 674 -10.83 -9.99 14.79
CA ARG A 674 -11.61 -9.82 13.55
C ARG A 674 -10.91 -9.00 12.46
N THR A 675 -9.64 -9.29 12.14
CA THR A 675 -9.00 -8.82 10.90
C THR A 675 -9.63 -9.50 9.69
N THR A 676 -10.83 -9.07 9.28
CA THR A 676 -11.53 -9.60 8.10
C THR A 676 -11.61 -8.58 6.99
N PHE A 677 -11.50 -9.05 5.74
CA PHE A 677 -11.76 -8.18 4.60
C PHE A 677 -13.20 -7.65 4.66
N PRO A 678 -13.44 -6.37 4.30
CA PRO A 678 -14.79 -5.83 4.27
C PRO A 678 -15.63 -6.61 3.25
N MET A 679 -16.92 -6.81 3.54
CA MET A 679 -17.83 -7.46 2.59
C MET A 679 -18.12 -6.50 1.43
N PRO A 680 -17.86 -6.90 0.16
CA PRO A 680 -18.34 -6.15 -1.00
C PRO A 680 -19.87 -6.11 -1.05
N GLU A 681 -20.45 -5.04 -1.60
CA GLU A 681 -21.89 -4.96 -1.83
C GLU A 681 -22.38 -6.14 -2.67
N GLY A 682 -23.44 -6.82 -2.21
CA GLY A 682 -23.96 -8.03 -2.88
C GLY A 682 -23.10 -9.30 -2.71
N GLY A 683 -22.03 -9.24 -1.91
CA GLY A 683 -21.20 -10.39 -1.56
C GLY A 683 -21.77 -11.24 -0.41
N GLN A 684 -21.21 -12.43 -0.25
CA GLN A 684 -21.51 -13.37 0.84
C GLN A 684 -20.23 -13.94 1.45
N GLU A 685 -20.33 -14.50 2.66
CA GLU A 685 -19.28 -15.32 3.24
C GLU A 685 -19.53 -16.78 2.83
N PHE A 686 -18.50 -17.45 2.33
CA PHE A 686 -18.61 -18.86 1.92
C PHE A 686 -18.17 -19.73 3.07
N GLU A 687 -19.09 -20.55 3.59
CA GLU A 687 -18.78 -21.61 4.53
C GLU A 687 -18.69 -22.96 3.82
N MET A 688 -17.91 -23.87 4.39
CA MET A 688 -17.79 -25.21 3.84
C MET A 688 -19.01 -26.04 4.24
N SER A 689 -19.73 -26.59 3.25
CA SER A 689 -20.84 -27.50 3.50
C SER A 689 -20.39 -28.87 4.00
N ASP A 690 -21.26 -29.57 4.72
CA ASP A 690 -21.00 -30.93 5.22
C ASP A 690 -20.63 -31.90 4.08
N ALA A 691 -21.34 -31.82 2.96
CA ALA A 691 -21.06 -32.66 1.79
C ALA A 691 -19.68 -32.36 1.17
N ALA A 692 -19.27 -31.09 1.15
CA ALA A 692 -17.93 -30.71 0.71
C ALA A 692 -16.86 -31.18 1.69
N PHE A 693 -17.13 -31.12 3.00
CA PHE A 693 -16.23 -31.63 4.04
C PHE A 693 -16.04 -33.16 3.91
N ASP A 694 -17.12 -33.93 3.78
CA ASP A 694 -17.08 -35.37 3.55
C ASP A 694 -16.33 -35.72 2.25
N GLY A 695 -16.55 -34.91 1.21
CA GLY A 695 -15.82 -35.01 -0.05
C GLY A 695 -14.30 -34.89 0.12
N ARG A 696 -13.81 -34.02 1.02
CA ARG A 696 -12.37 -33.89 1.31
C ARG A 696 -11.80 -35.11 2.01
N ILE A 697 -12.54 -35.68 2.96
CA ILE A 697 -12.15 -36.93 3.63
C ILE A 697 -12.02 -38.03 2.58
N PHE A 698 -13.06 -38.20 1.74
CA PHE A 698 -13.05 -39.19 0.67
C PHE A 698 -11.86 -39.00 -0.28
N VAL A 699 -11.59 -37.78 -0.74
CA VAL A 699 -10.47 -37.48 -1.65
C VAL A 699 -9.13 -37.83 -1.03
N VAL A 700 -8.88 -37.45 0.23
CA VAL A 700 -7.61 -37.75 0.91
C VAL A 700 -7.46 -39.26 1.13
N SER A 701 -8.52 -39.94 1.57
CA SER A 701 -8.53 -41.39 1.75
C SER A 701 -8.30 -42.13 0.43
N PHE A 702 -8.99 -41.71 -0.65
CA PHE A 702 -8.88 -42.30 -1.98
C PHE A 702 -7.46 -42.16 -2.52
N TRP A 703 -6.87 -40.97 -2.54
CA TRP A 703 -5.53 -40.77 -3.09
C TRP A 703 -4.42 -41.38 -2.22
N THR A 704 -4.63 -41.46 -0.91
CA THR A 704 -3.72 -42.19 -0.01
C THR A 704 -3.79 -43.69 -0.31
N PHE A 705 -4.98 -44.26 -0.46
CA PHE A 705 -5.16 -45.66 -0.85
C PHE A 705 -4.54 -45.95 -2.22
N VAL A 706 -4.81 -45.11 -3.22
CA VAL A 706 -4.24 -45.22 -4.58
C VAL A 706 -2.72 -45.19 -4.52
N PHE A 707 -2.12 -44.27 -3.75
CA PHE A 707 -0.68 -44.19 -3.58
C PHE A 707 -0.10 -45.46 -2.96
N VAL A 708 -0.68 -45.94 -1.85
CA VAL A 708 -0.21 -47.15 -1.15
C VAL A 708 -0.37 -48.39 -2.02
N MET A 709 -1.53 -48.56 -2.66
CA MET A 709 -1.84 -49.69 -3.53
C MET A 709 -0.88 -49.77 -4.72
N TRP A 710 -0.69 -48.67 -5.46
CA TRP A 710 0.23 -48.68 -6.61
C TRP A 710 1.68 -48.80 -6.21
N THR A 711 2.07 -48.26 -5.05
CA THR A 711 3.41 -48.48 -4.50
C THR A 711 3.63 -49.96 -4.20
N TYR A 712 2.66 -50.62 -3.53
CA TYR A 712 2.72 -52.06 -3.28
C TYR A 712 2.82 -52.87 -4.58
N PHE A 713 1.99 -52.57 -5.59
CA PHE A 713 2.02 -53.27 -6.87
C PHE A 713 3.30 -53.02 -7.67
N LEU A 714 3.89 -51.83 -7.59
CA LEU A 714 5.17 -51.53 -8.22
C LEU A 714 6.29 -52.48 -7.73
N PHE A 715 6.27 -52.86 -6.46
CA PHE A 715 7.27 -53.75 -5.86
C PHE A 715 6.92 -55.24 -5.93
N THR A 716 5.64 -55.59 -6.14
CA THR A 716 5.19 -56.99 -6.10
C THR A 716 4.81 -57.57 -7.46
N VAL A 717 4.41 -56.74 -8.44
CA VAL A 717 3.92 -57.18 -9.75
C VAL A 717 4.87 -56.71 -10.86
N LYS A 718 5.59 -57.66 -11.48
CA LYS A 718 6.63 -57.35 -12.50
C LYS A 718 6.14 -56.49 -13.66
N TYR A 719 4.91 -56.68 -14.14
CA TYR A 719 4.36 -55.94 -15.29
C TYR A 719 4.04 -54.46 -14.96
N VAL A 720 3.84 -54.12 -13.69
CA VAL A 720 3.54 -52.76 -13.24
C VAL A 720 4.78 -51.86 -13.41
N GLY A 721 5.98 -52.40 -13.14
CA GLY A 721 7.24 -51.71 -13.44
C GLY A 721 7.45 -51.44 -14.94
N TRP A 722 7.08 -52.38 -15.82
CA TRP A 722 7.14 -52.16 -17.27
C TRP A 722 6.19 -51.06 -17.73
N LEU A 723 4.95 -51.03 -17.22
CA LEU A 723 4.00 -49.97 -17.50
C LEU A 723 4.54 -48.59 -17.05
N ALA A 724 5.20 -48.53 -15.90
CA ALA A 724 5.86 -47.31 -15.42
C ALA A 724 6.94 -46.82 -16.39
N LEU A 725 7.80 -47.72 -16.88
CA LEU A 725 8.82 -47.36 -17.86
C LEU A 725 8.20 -46.83 -19.16
N ILE A 726 7.16 -47.50 -19.67
CA ILE A 726 6.44 -47.05 -20.88
C ILE A 726 5.83 -45.66 -20.66
N ALA A 727 5.16 -45.42 -19.53
CA ALA A 727 4.56 -44.13 -19.21
C ALA A 727 5.62 -43.03 -19.12
N ILE A 728 6.75 -43.27 -18.44
CA ILE A 728 7.86 -42.32 -18.32
C ILE A 728 8.44 -42.02 -19.71
N THR A 729 8.66 -43.05 -20.53
CA THR A 729 9.13 -42.88 -21.91
C THR A 729 8.13 -42.07 -22.73
N PHE A 730 6.82 -42.31 -22.60
CA PHE A 730 5.80 -41.51 -23.26
C PHE A 730 5.87 -40.03 -22.85
N PHE A 731 5.91 -39.71 -21.55
CA PHE A 731 5.99 -38.32 -21.10
C PHE A 731 7.28 -37.64 -21.56
N ALA A 732 8.41 -38.34 -21.53
CA ALA A 732 9.69 -37.83 -22.02
C ALA A 732 9.67 -37.58 -23.54
N LEU A 733 9.08 -38.49 -24.31
CA LEU A 733 8.93 -38.34 -25.77
C LEU A 733 7.94 -37.22 -26.11
N ALA A 734 6.81 -37.12 -25.42
CA ALA A 734 5.85 -36.04 -25.58
C ALA A 734 6.51 -34.68 -25.32
N GLN A 735 7.31 -34.59 -24.25
CA GLN A 735 8.08 -33.41 -23.90
C GLN A 735 9.14 -33.07 -24.96
N LYS A 736 9.85 -34.06 -25.51
CA LYS A 736 10.91 -33.86 -26.51
C LYS A 736 10.37 -33.49 -27.90
N VAL A 737 9.29 -34.14 -28.33
CA VAL A 737 8.75 -34.01 -29.70
C VAL A 737 7.77 -32.85 -29.81
N TYR A 738 6.87 -32.70 -28.83
CA TYR A 738 5.78 -31.72 -28.89
C TYR A 738 5.99 -30.53 -27.95
N GLY A 739 7.00 -30.57 -27.09
CA GLY A 739 7.24 -29.53 -26.09
C GLY A 739 6.43 -29.71 -24.79
N GLY A 740 5.61 -30.76 -24.70
CA GLY A 740 4.77 -31.12 -23.56
C GLY A 740 3.51 -31.90 -23.98
N VAL A 741 2.82 -32.52 -23.03
CA VAL A 741 1.55 -33.24 -23.30
C VAL A 741 0.41 -32.27 -23.61
N GLU A 742 0.48 -31.05 -23.06
CA GLU A 742 -0.45 -29.97 -23.34
C GLU A 742 -0.46 -29.61 -24.84
N TRP A 743 0.71 -29.56 -25.47
CA TRP A 743 0.86 -29.25 -26.90
C TRP A 743 0.47 -30.42 -27.80
N LEU A 744 0.75 -31.65 -27.37
CA LEU A 744 0.22 -32.85 -28.02
C LEU A 744 -1.32 -32.85 -27.98
N SER A 745 -1.91 -32.47 -26.86
CA SER A 745 -3.36 -32.42 -26.68
C SER A 745 -4.01 -31.39 -27.61
N ILE A 746 -3.43 -30.19 -27.69
CA ILE A 746 -3.86 -29.13 -28.61
C ILE A 746 -3.78 -29.62 -30.06
N LYS A 747 -2.63 -30.17 -30.47
CA LYS A 747 -2.44 -30.65 -31.85
C LYS A 747 -3.48 -31.70 -32.24
N LYS A 748 -3.77 -32.66 -31.34
CA LYS A 748 -4.74 -33.72 -31.62
C LYS A 748 -6.19 -33.21 -31.66
N ALA A 749 -6.52 -32.21 -30.86
CA ALA A 749 -7.81 -31.53 -30.96
C ALA A 749 -7.94 -30.74 -32.27
N GLU A 750 -6.89 -30.02 -32.69
CA GLU A 750 -6.85 -29.31 -33.98
C GLU A 750 -7.05 -30.29 -35.16
N GLU A 751 -6.34 -31.43 -35.17
CA GLU A 751 -6.49 -32.48 -36.19
C GLU A 751 -7.90 -33.08 -36.20
N TYR A 752 -8.48 -33.36 -35.02
CA TYR A 752 -9.82 -33.91 -34.91
C TYR A 752 -10.90 -32.95 -35.45
N HIS A 753 -10.79 -31.65 -35.13
CA HIS A 753 -11.71 -30.64 -35.65
C HIS A 753 -11.59 -30.44 -37.16
N ALA A 754 -10.37 -30.53 -37.72
CA ALA A 754 -10.17 -30.45 -39.16
C ALA A 754 -10.88 -31.60 -39.90
N LEU A 755 -10.73 -32.84 -39.42
CA LEU A 755 -11.39 -34.02 -39.99
C LEU A 755 -12.92 -33.92 -39.91
N TYR A 756 -13.46 -33.48 -38.76
CA TYR A 756 -14.91 -33.34 -38.59
C TYR A 756 -15.51 -32.23 -39.47
N LYS A 757 -14.74 -31.17 -39.74
CA LYS A 757 -15.17 -30.08 -40.63
C LYS A 757 -15.20 -30.52 -42.10
N GLU A 758 -14.19 -31.26 -42.55
CA GLU A 758 -14.17 -31.86 -43.89
C GLU A 758 -15.32 -32.84 -44.10
N ASP A 759 -15.66 -33.65 -43.10
CA ASP A 759 -16.76 -34.62 -43.19
C ASP A 759 -18.14 -33.94 -43.28
N LYS A 760 -18.34 -32.81 -42.57
CA LYS A 760 -19.53 -31.95 -42.69
C LYS A 760 -19.63 -31.24 -44.03
N GLU A 761 -18.52 -30.74 -44.57
CA GLU A 761 -18.51 -30.10 -45.89
C GLU A 761 -18.76 -31.12 -47.02
N ASN A 762 -18.21 -32.35 -46.91
CA ASN A 762 -18.45 -33.42 -47.87
C ASN A 762 -19.87 -33.99 -47.82
N THR A 763 -20.52 -34.04 -46.65
CA THR A 763 -21.94 -34.42 -46.53
C THR A 763 -22.91 -33.36 -47.05
N HIS A 764 -22.53 -32.08 -47.07
CA HIS A 764 -23.34 -31.04 -47.73
C HIS A 764 -23.21 -31.03 -49.26
N ILE A 765 -22.10 -31.52 -49.82
CA ILE A 765 -21.90 -31.66 -51.27
C ILE A 765 -22.63 -32.90 -51.82
N SER A 766 -22.80 -33.98 -51.04
CA SER A 766 -23.48 -35.20 -51.51
C SER A 766 -25.01 -35.15 -51.51
N VAL A 767 -25.63 -34.13 -50.88
CA VAL A 767 -27.12 -34.01 -50.80
C VAL A 767 -27.74 -33.28 -52.00
N ASN A 768 -26.94 -32.75 -52.94
CA ASN A 768 -27.44 -32.13 -54.18
C ASN A 768 -27.43 -33.06 -55.41
N GLY A 769 -27.48 -34.38 -55.21
CA GLY A 769 -27.52 -35.36 -56.28
C GLY A 769 -28.60 -36.44 -56.11
N THR A 770 -29.74 -36.23 -56.76
CA THR A 770 -30.81 -37.20 -57.10
C THR A 770 -31.76 -37.68 -55.98
N PRO A 771 -33.09 -37.58 -56.16
CA PRO A 771 -34.08 -38.05 -55.21
C PRO A 771 -34.32 -39.56 -55.35
N ILE A 772 -34.12 -40.33 -54.29
CA ILE A 772 -34.55 -41.73 -54.24
C ILE A 772 -35.80 -41.82 -53.36
N LYS A 773 -36.90 -42.27 -54.00
CA LYS A 773 -38.22 -42.52 -53.43
C LYS A 773 -38.13 -43.52 -52.26
N ARG A 774 -38.90 -43.24 -51.21
CA ARG A 774 -39.23 -44.19 -50.14
C ARG A 774 -40.27 -45.17 -50.65
N ASP A 775 -40.02 -46.46 -50.43
CA ASP A 775 -41.02 -47.49 -50.10
C ASP A 775 -40.54 -48.21 -48.83
#